data_AF-A0A7L8U8N8-F1
#
_entry.id   AF-A0A7L8U8N8-F1
#
_cell.length_a   1.000
_cell.length_b   1.000
_cell.length_c   1.000
_cell.angle_alpha   90.00
_cell.angle_beta   90.00
_cell.angle_gamma   90.00
#
_symmetry.space_group_name_H-M   'P 1'
#
loop_
_entity.id
_entity.type
_entity.pdbx_description
1 polymer ?
#
loop_
_entity_poly.entity_id
_entity_poly.type
_entity_poly.pdbx_seq_one_letter_code
_entity_poly.pdbx_strand_id
1 'polypeptide(L)'
;MIPYILYSALILSSCLVFYKLLLQKETFFHLNRFVLLSCMVLAFILPLVPVPQQLSFRKLPVEKSVIEVKTPVNTSTVTTLKEQPVQPTLIEETKQWINIESFTQLLVYLYWFGVIVFALNFLMQAILLFYRAYSKSVIQDGKFRIVEITGDKAPCSFANNIFINPEKYEWETYNQILLHEKIHIEQKHTIDLLLAEMVLVFQWFNPFAWQWRKALETNLEFLTDNQMLQQETVEKESYQFSLLKVAAPQFPLSLTTNYNQSLLKKRIIMMNSKKSNVHTTWKYFFLVPIMVLFACLFNQPAAQSQTLASKEKEEKQEKHSNIQSGMETEGNWFATIKGTTVNVQFKSDENDNSNSTFQLNEFKDLPRDKQGTFTLTREAGTMTFIGKFEGDKGMGTYKFTANKDYSTAMHKEGIDLKDDEDLMVFFMINVKQSYVQMLKKKGYNNLDKDQVIPLAALDVNEAYITSIKQAIPDIDLDNLVPFKSLGIDKAYIEEIRKSGYKDLSPGNIIALKSQGIDAKYIKDFHSSVNSKKNNKDADDADDADDDVIAFKSLNIDQAFIDSFKKIGYNDLSNDDLMALKSLNVTPEYINSFEKAGYKNIKTEDLFALKSLNVTPELIVQYKDLGFNDLDLNDVVGAKAVGATPSFIKSMKGKGHDFKSLDKYISLKAVLGN
;
A
#
# COMPACT_ATOMS: atom_id res chain seq x y z
N MET A 1 -0.94 9.40 -7.53
CA MET A 1 -2.00 9.24 -8.56
C MET A 1 -1.58 8.39 -9.76
N ILE A 2 -0.52 8.73 -10.51
CA ILE A 2 -0.10 7.93 -11.69
C ILE A 2 0.23 6.46 -11.32
N PRO A 3 0.99 6.15 -10.25
CA PRO A 3 1.24 4.76 -9.88
C PRO A 3 -0.04 3.99 -9.58
N TYR A 4 -0.99 4.62 -8.90
CA TYR A 4 -2.28 4.02 -8.56
C TYR A 4 -3.08 3.58 -9.79
N ILE A 5 -3.25 4.46 -10.78
CA ILE A 5 -4.03 4.12 -11.98
C ILE A 5 -3.34 3.04 -12.83
N LEU A 6 -2.00 3.01 -12.82
CA LEU A 6 -1.21 1.96 -13.47
C LEU A 6 -1.31 0.61 -12.74
N TYR A 7 -1.29 0.59 -11.41
CA TYR A 7 -1.51 -0.64 -10.63
C TYR A 7 -2.90 -1.20 -10.89
N SER A 8 -3.92 -0.33 -10.90
CA SER A 8 -5.28 -0.72 -11.27
C SER A 8 -5.35 -1.28 -12.70
N ALA A 9 -4.65 -0.65 -13.65
CA ALA A 9 -4.55 -1.12 -15.02
C ALA A 9 -3.91 -2.52 -15.11
N LEU A 10 -2.85 -2.77 -14.36
CA LEU A 10 -2.15 -4.06 -14.31
C LEU A 10 -3.02 -5.16 -13.72
N ILE A 11 -3.73 -4.90 -12.61
CA ILE A 11 -4.64 -5.87 -11.99
C ILE A 11 -5.75 -6.23 -12.97
N LEU A 12 -6.40 -5.22 -13.57
CA LEU A 12 -7.48 -5.43 -14.54
C LEU A 12 -7.00 -6.24 -15.75
N SER A 13 -5.79 -5.95 -16.25
CA SER A 13 -5.18 -6.67 -17.37
C SER A 13 -4.88 -8.12 -17.03
N SER A 14 -4.31 -8.38 -15.86
CA SER A 14 -3.99 -9.74 -15.39
C SER A 14 -5.25 -10.57 -15.18
N CYS A 15 -6.28 -9.98 -14.58
CA CYS A 15 -7.58 -10.62 -14.42
C CYS A 15 -8.20 -10.99 -15.78
N LEU A 16 -7.99 -10.16 -16.81
CA LEU A 16 -8.56 -10.40 -18.14
C LEU A 16 -7.84 -11.56 -18.81
N VAL A 17 -6.51 -11.59 -18.70
CA VAL A 17 -5.68 -12.69 -19.20
C VAL A 17 -6.11 -13.99 -18.54
N PHE A 18 -6.25 -13.99 -17.21
CA PHE A 18 -6.76 -15.14 -16.46
C PHE A 18 -8.14 -15.60 -16.97
N TYR A 19 -9.10 -14.66 -17.10
CA TYR A 19 -10.42 -14.96 -17.63
C TYR A 19 -10.35 -15.57 -19.04
N LYS A 20 -9.59 -14.97 -19.95
CA LYS A 20 -9.47 -15.44 -21.34
C LYS A 20 -8.82 -16.81 -21.45
N LEU A 21 -7.80 -17.09 -20.66
CA LEU A 21 -7.06 -18.35 -20.72
C LEU A 21 -7.82 -19.51 -20.06
N LEU A 22 -8.44 -19.26 -18.90
CA LEU A 22 -8.97 -20.34 -18.06
C LEU A 22 -10.49 -20.40 -18.00
N LEU A 23 -11.19 -19.27 -18.07
CA LEU A 23 -12.62 -19.17 -17.73
C LEU A 23 -13.55 -18.91 -18.92
N GLN A 24 -13.07 -18.27 -19.99
CA GLN A 24 -13.92 -17.84 -21.12
C GLN A 24 -14.65 -19.00 -21.80
N LYS A 25 -14.06 -20.20 -21.77
CA LYS A 25 -14.64 -21.42 -22.37
C LYS A 25 -15.56 -22.18 -21.41
N GLU A 26 -15.62 -21.79 -20.14
CA GLU A 26 -16.46 -22.46 -19.15
C GLU A 26 -17.92 -22.03 -19.28
N THR A 27 -18.86 -22.98 -19.20
CA THR A 27 -20.30 -22.70 -19.33
C THR A 27 -20.94 -22.25 -18.02
N PHE A 28 -20.15 -21.94 -16.99
CA PHE A 28 -20.63 -21.37 -15.71
C PHE A 28 -20.86 -19.87 -15.84
N PHE A 29 -21.84 -19.47 -16.66
CA PHE A 29 -22.03 -18.07 -17.06
C PHE A 29 -22.26 -17.12 -15.89
N HIS A 30 -23.05 -17.52 -14.87
CA HIS A 30 -23.26 -16.72 -13.67
C HIS A 30 -21.97 -16.50 -12.87
N LEU A 31 -21.12 -17.53 -12.74
CA LEU A 31 -19.85 -17.42 -12.01
C LEU A 31 -18.86 -16.56 -12.79
N ASN A 32 -18.83 -16.69 -14.11
CA ASN A 32 -18.07 -15.81 -15.00
C ASN A 32 -18.52 -14.35 -14.88
N ARG A 33 -19.83 -14.07 -14.86
CA ARG A 33 -20.38 -12.73 -14.60
C ARG A 33 -19.89 -12.19 -13.26
N PHE A 34 -19.99 -12.99 -12.19
CA PHE A 34 -19.53 -12.60 -10.86
C PHE A 34 -18.04 -12.26 -10.82
N VAL A 35 -17.19 -13.09 -11.45
CA VAL A 35 -15.75 -12.82 -11.56
C VAL A 35 -15.48 -11.54 -12.33
N LEU A 36 -16.14 -11.35 -13.49
CA LEU A 36 -15.94 -10.18 -14.33
C LEU A 36 -16.38 -8.87 -13.65
N LEU A 37 -17.40 -8.90 -12.78
CA LEU A 37 -17.80 -7.73 -12.00
C LEU A 37 -16.88 -7.53 -10.78
N SER A 38 -16.57 -8.60 -10.05
CA SER A 38 -15.74 -8.53 -8.84
C SER A 38 -14.32 -8.07 -9.14
N CYS A 39 -13.68 -8.62 -10.18
CA CYS A 39 -12.34 -8.20 -10.57
C CYS A 39 -12.28 -6.74 -11.02
N MET A 40 -13.34 -6.23 -11.64
CA MET A 40 -13.42 -4.85 -12.07
C MET A 40 -13.46 -3.90 -10.86
N VAL A 41 -14.23 -4.23 -9.82
CA VAL A 41 -14.28 -3.46 -8.57
C VAL A 41 -12.97 -3.62 -7.79
N LEU A 42 -12.49 -4.86 -7.63
CA LEU A 42 -11.26 -5.17 -6.90
C LEU A 42 -10.02 -4.53 -7.54
N ALA A 43 -9.97 -4.35 -8.87
CA ALA A 43 -8.84 -3.67 -9.52
C ALA A 43 -8.64 -2.22 -9.04
N PHE A 44 -9.68 -1.55 -8.54
CA PHE A 44 -9.57 -0.19 -7.97
C PHE A 44 -9.45 -0.22 -6.44
N ILE A 45 -10.11 -1.16 -5.77
CA ILE A 45 -10.06 -1.25 -4.30
C ILE A 45 -8.71 -1.81 -3.83
N LEU A 46 -8.20 -2.84 -4.48
CA LEU A 46 -7.06 -3.63 -4.01
C LEU A 46 -5.77 -2.80 -3.85
N PRO A 47 -5.41 -1.86 -4.75
CA PRO A 47 -4.28 -0.95 -4.55
C PRO A 47 -4.40 -0.01 -3.33
N LEU A 48 -5.58 0.10 -2.71
CA LEU A 48 -5.85 0.94 -1.54
C LEU A 48 -5.79 0.17 -0.21
N VAL A 49 -5.72 -1.17 -0.26
CA VAL A 49 -5.81 -2.00 0.96
C VAL A 49 -4.43 -2.12 1.60
N PRO A 50 -4.21 -1.67 2.85
CA PRO A 50 -2.92 -1.87 3.52
C PRO A 50 -2.70 -3.36 3.78
N VAL A 51 -1.48 -3.84 3.56
CA VAL A 51 -1.11 -5.26 3.72
C VAL A 51 -0.22 -5.43 4.94
N PRO A 52 -0.40 -6.45 5.80
CA PRO A 52 0.50 -6.72 6.91
C PRO A 52 1.96 -6.81 6.46
N GLN A 53 2.90 -6.27 7.24
CA GLN A 53 4.31 -6.14 6.86
C GLN A 53 4.97 -7.46 6.44
N GLN A 54 4.54 -8.58 7.03
CA GLN A 54 5.01 -9.94 6.71
C GLN A 54 4.66 -10.39 5.28
N LEU A 55 3.65 -9.80 4.66
CA LEU A 55 3.14 -10.17 3.34
C LEU A 55 3.50 -9.15 2.26
N SER A 56 4.04 -7.98 2.60
CA SER A 56 4.43 -6.97 1.62
C SER A 56 5.79 -7.29 1.01
N PHE A 57 5.88 -7.32 -0.32
CA PHE A 57 7.15 -7.45 -1.05
C PHE A 57 7.84 -6.11 -1.34
N ARG A 58 7.21 -4.98 -0.99
CA ARG A 58 7.81 -3.65 -1.15
C ARG A 58 8.86 -3.43 -0.04
N LYS A 59 10.13 -3.29 -0.43
CA LYS A 59 11.25 -3.02 0.49
C LYS A 59 11.15 -1.60 1.06
N LEU A 60 11.45 -1.45 2.36
CA LEU A 60 11.71 -0.16 3.00
C LEU A 60 12.88 0.53 2.27
N PRO A 61 12.78 1.81 1.89
CA PRO A 61 13.97 2.58 1.55
C PRO A 61 14.82 2.66 2.83
N VAL A 62 15.98 2.02 2.81
CA VAL A 62 17.02 2.30 3.80
C VAL A 62 17.54 3.69 3.44
N GLU A 63 17.11 4.72 4.16
CA GLU A 63 17.77 6.02 4.12
C GLU A 63 19.23 5.79 4.52
N LYS A 64 20.14 5.84 3.55
CA LYS A 64 21.58 5.90 3.83
C LYS A 64 21.83 7.27 4.45
N SER A 65 21.90 7.36 5.77
CA SER A 65 22.43 8.54 6.44
C SER A 65 23.90 8.69 6.05
N VAL A 66 24.21 9.64 5.18
CA VAL A 66 25.59 10.10 4.99
C VAL A 66 25.95 10.86 6.25
N ILE A 67 26.80 10.27 7.09
CA ILE A 67 27.35 10.93 8.28
C ILE A 67 28.25 12.06 7.77
N GLU A 68 27.80 13.30 7.89
CA GLU A 68 28.64 14.48 7.69
C GLU A 68 29.53 14.63 8.92
N VAL A 69 30.76 14.09 8.83
CA VAL A 69 31.77 14.22 9.89
C VAL A 69 32.21 15.68 9.97
N LYS A 70 31.67 16.44 10.93
CA LYS A 70 32.21 17.74 11.33
C LYS A 70 33.44 17.51 12.21
N THR A 71 34.63 17.54 11.61
CA THR A 71 35.89 17.63 12.35
C THR A 71 36.05 19.04 12.93
N PRO A 72 36.44 19.20 14.21
CA PRO A 72 36.73 20.49 14.79
C PRO A 72 38.11 20.97 14.32
N VAL A 73 38.17 22.11 13.63
CA VAL A 73 39.45 22.74 13.25
C VAL A 73 39.80 23.83 14.26
N ASN A 74 40.90 23.60 14.98
CA ASN A 74 41.53 24.57 15.86
C ASN A 74 42.07 25.78 15.08
N THR A 75 41.81 26.96 15.62
CA THR A 75 42.35 28.25 15.21
C THR A 75 43.89 28.25 15.19
N SER A 76 44.50 28.60 14.05
CA SER A 76 45.71 29.45 14.01
C SER A 76 46.06 29.92 12.59
N THR A 77 46.31 31.23 12.52
CA THR A 77 47.11 31.98 11.51
C THR A 77 46.62 32.04 10.06
N VAL A 78 46.02 33.20 9.77
CA VAL A 78 45.83 33.81 8.45
C VAL A 78 47.19 33.98 7.76
N THR A 79 47.34 33.46 6.55
CA THR A 79 48.29 33.99 5.57
C THR A 79 47.62 33.99 4.20
N THR A 80 47.30 35.20 3.76
CA THR A 80 46.72 35.52 2.46
C THR A 80 47.71 35.16 1.35
N LEU A 81 47.37 34.19 0.50
CA LEU A 81 48.05 33.96 -0.77
C LEU A 81 47.04 34.14 -1.92
N LYS A 82 47.45 35.05 -2.81
CA LYS A 82 46.84 35.49 -4.06
C LYS A 82 46.22 34.34 -4.87
N GLU A 83 44.94 34.49 -5.24
CA GLU A 83 44.28 33.65 -6.25
C GLU A 83 45.02 33.72 -7.59
N GLN A 84 45.46 32.55 -8.07
CA GLN A 84 45.70 32.31 -9.49
C GLN A 84 44.37 31.92 -10.15
N PRO A 85 44.09 32.37 -11.39
CA PRO A 85 42.88 32.00 -12.09
C PRO A 85 43.00 30.55 -12.56
N VAL A 86 42.39 29.63 -11.83
CA VAL A 86 42.18 28.26 -12.30
C VAL A 86 41.01 28.30 -13.27
N GLN A 87 41.27 27.92 -14.52
CA GLN A 87 40.27 27.78 -15.57
C GLN A 87 39.11 26.91 -15.07
N PRO A 88 37.85 27.27 -15.36
CA PRO A 88 36.73 26.37 -15.09
C PRO A 88 36.96 25.11 -15.90
N THR A 89 37.27 24.02 -15.20
CA THR A 89 37.18 22.69 -15.77
C THR A 89 35.73 22.51 -16.15
N LEU A 90 35.47 22.33 -17.46
CA LEU A 90 34.16 22.02 -17.99
C LEU A 90 33.69 20.71 -17.37
N ILE A 91 32.98 20.82 -16.24
CA ILE A 91 31.95 19.86 -15.91
C ILE A 91 30.89 20.12 -16.98
N GLU A 92 30.83 19.26 -17.99
CA GLU A 92 29.61 19.14 -18.77
C GLU A 92 28.50 18.82 -17.77
N GLU A 93 27.77 19.86 -17.35
CA GLU A 93 26.39 19.68 -16.95
C GLU A 93 25.73 18.98 -18.12
N THR A 94 25.48 17.68 -17.99
CA THR A 94 24.46 17.02 -18.80
C THR A 94 23.19 17.83 -18.57
N LYS A 95 22.91 18.79 -19.46
CA LYS A 95 21.59 19.38 -19.58
C LYS A 95 20.64 18.20 -19.70
N GLN A 96 19.90 17.90 -18.65
CA GLN A 96 18.73 17.06 -18.78
C GLN A 96 17.77 17.83 -19.68
N TRP A 97 17.72 17.45 -20.96
CA TRP A 97 16.86 18.10 -21.97
C TRP A 97 15.36 17.93 -21.67
N ILE A 98 15.02 17.13 -20.65
CA ILE A 98 13.67 16.87 -20.22
C ILE A 98 13.61 17.21 -18.73
N ASN A 99 12.92 18.29 -18.42
CA ASN A 99 12.52 18.62 -17.06
C ASN A 99 11.51 17.54 -16.61
N ILE A 100 11.97 16.54 -15.85
CA ILE A 100 11.22 15.33 -15.48
C ILE A 100 9.95 15.69 -14.68
N GLU A 101 10.00 16.77 -13.90
CA GLU A 101 8.85 17.28 -13.16
C GLU A 101 7.78 17.85 -14.11
N SER A 102 8.20 18.65 -15.09
CA SER A 102 7.27 19.21 -16.10
C SER A 102 6.64 18.11 -16.97
N PHE A 103 7.40 17.07 -17.32
CA PHE A 103 6.87 15.92 -18.06
C PHE A 103 5.85 15.13 -17.26
N THR A 104 6.11 14.92 -15.96
CA THR A 104 5.17 14.23 -15.06
C THR A 104 3.87 15.02 -14.91
N GLN A 105 3.95 16.35 -14.78
CA GLN A 105 2.78 17.22 -14.69
C GLN A 105 1.96 17.21 -15.99
N LEU A 106 2.60 17.22 -17.15
CA LEU A 106 1.94 17.08 -18.45
C LEU A 106 1.16 15.75 -18.56
N LEU A 107 1.73 14.63 -18.09
CA LEU A 107 1.05 13.34 -18.09
C LEU A 107 -0.19 13.32 -17.20
N VAL A 108 -0.17 14.01 -16.05
CA VAL A 108 -1.35 14.16 -15.19
C VAL A 108 -2.46 14.94 -15.90
N TYR A 109 -2.13 16.06 -16.56
CA TYR A 109 -3.12 16.83 -17.31
C TYR A 109 -3.67 16.06 -18.51
N LEU A 110 -2.81 15.36 -19.26
CA LEU A 110 -3.22 14.51 -20.37
C LEU A 110 -4.18 13.40 -19.91
N TYR A 111 -3.89 12.78 -18.76
CA TYR A 111 -4.75 11.76 -18.17
C TYR A 111 -6.16 12.31 -17.86
N TRP A 112 -6.24 13.43 -17.14
CA TRP A 112 -7.53 14.04 -16.78
C TRP A 112 -8.29 14.59 -17.98
N PHE A 113 -7.59 15.13 -18.97
CA PHE A 113 -8.19 15.52 -20.23
C PHE A 113 -8.89 14.33 -20.90
N GLY A 114 -8.24 13.16 -20.96
CA GLY A 114 -8.86 11.94 -21.45
C GLY A 114 -10.08 11.53 -20.61
N VAL A 115 -9.96 11.52 -19.28
CA VAL A 115 -11.08 11.19 -18.38
C VAL A 115 -12.29 12.09 -18.66
N ILE A 116 -12.10 13.41 -18.81
CA ILE A 116 -13.17 14.35 -19.11
C ILE A 116 -13.82 14.04 -20.47
N VAL A 117 -13.02 13.83 -21.52
CA VAL A 117 -13.53 13.52 -22.86
C VAL A 117 -14.38 12.23 -22.85
N PHE A 118 -13.89 11.17 -22.20
CA PHE A 118 -14.62 9.91 -22.11
C PHE A 118 -15.84 9.99 -21.18
N ALA A 119 -15.78 10.77 -20.09
CA ALA A 119 -16.91 11.02 -19.21
C ALA A 119 -18.03 11.79 -19.93
N LEU A 120 -17.70 12.81 -20.72
CA LEU A 120 -18.66 13.55 -21.53
C LEU A 120 -19.29 12.66 -22.60
N ASN A 121 -18.50 11.81 -23.27
CA ASN A 121 -19.01 10.83 -24.23
C ASN A 121 -19.99 9.85 -23.57
N PHE A 122 -19.64 9.31 -22.40
CA PHE A 122 -20.51 8.44 -21.61
C PHE A 122 -21.83 9.15 -21.22
N LEU A 123 -21.74 10.38 -20.72
CA LEU A 123 -22.90 11.16 -20.30
C LEU A 123 -23.82 11.48 -21.49
N MET A 124 -23.26 11.87 -22.63
CA MET A 124 -24.01 12.12 -23.87
C MET A 124 -24.76 10.87 -24.34
N GLN A 125 -24.12 9.70 -24.33
CA GLN A 125 -24.77 8.44 -24.69
C GLN A 125 -25.90 8.09 -23.73
N ALA A 126 -25.69 8.24 -22.42
CA ALA A 126 -26.70 8.01 -21.40
C ALA A 126 -27.91 8.94 -21.58
N ILE A 127 -27.67 10.25 -21.74
CA ILE A 127 -28.73 11.25 -21.97
C ILE A 127 -29.52 10.93 -23.24
N LEU A 128 -28.86 10.58 -24.35
CA LEU A 128 -29.53 10.22 -25.59
C LEU A 128 -30.42 8.97 -25.45
N LEU A 129 -29.97 7.97 -24.67
CA LEU A 129 -30.77 6.77 -24.39
C LEU A 129 -31.98 7.08 -23.50
N PHE A 130 -31.80 7.89 -22.45
CA PHE A 130 -32.91 8.31 -21.60
C PHE A 130 -33.91 9.17 -22.36
N TYR A 131 -33.45 10.15 -23.16
CA TYR A 131 -34.33 10.96 -24.00
C TYR A 131 -35.17 10.06 -24.92
N ARG A 132 -34.55 9.12 -25.64
CA ARG A 132 -35.27 8.16 -26.49
C ARG A 132 -36.27 7.29 -25.72
N ALA A 133 -35.95 6.92 -24.48
CA ALA A 133 -36.83 6.13 -23.62
C ALA A 133 -38.08 6.89 -23.14
N TYR A 134 -38.04 8.24 -23.09
CA TYR A 134 -39.13 9.07 -22.60
C TYR A 134 -39.89 9.84 -23.70
N SER A 135 -39.34 9.97 -24.91
CA SER A 135 -39.94 10.80 -25.97
C SER A 135 -40.82 10.05 -26.99
N LYS A 136 -40.86 8.71 -26.99
CA LYS A 136 -41.58 7.90 -27.98
C LYS A 136 -42.82 7.22 -27.40
N SER A 137 -43.75 6.80 -28.27
CA SER A 137 -44.90 5.97 -27.89
C SER A 137 -44.41 4.67 -27.23
N VAL A 138 -45.05 4.30 -26.12
CA VAL A 138 -44.66 3.14 -25.30
C VAL A 138 -45.85 2.24 -25.09
N ILE A 139 -45.67 0.95 -25.38
CA ILE A 139 -46.57 -0.11 -24.96
C ILE A 139 -46.07 -0.64 -23.62
N GLN A 140 -46.93 -0.62 -22.60
CA GLN A 140 -46.60 -1.18 -21.28
C GLN A 140 -46.96 -2.67 -21.23
N ASP A 141 -45.97 -3.49 -20.90
CA ASP A 141 -46.12 -4.92 -20.64
C ASP A 141 -45.60 -5.22 -19.23
N GLY A 142 -46.47 -5.03 -18.23
CA GLY A 142 -46.10 -5.13 -16.82
C GLY A 142 -44.99 -4.15 -16.42
N LYS A 143 -43.83 -4.69 -16.01
CA LYS A 143 -42.63 -3.90 -15.65
C LYS A 143 -41.81 -3.44 -16.88
N PHE A 144 -42.13 -3.94 -18.07
CA PHE A 144 -41.39 -3.67 -19.31
C PHE A 144 -42.07 -2.57 -20.12
N ARG A 145 -41.26 -1.70 -20.73
CA ARG A 145 -41.71 -0.61 -21.61
C ARG A 145 -41.22 -0.87 -23.02
N ILE A 146 -42.12 -1.26 -23.92
CA ILE A 146 -41.78 -1.52 -25.32
C ILE A 146 -41.90 -0.21 -26.10
N VAL A 147 -40.78 0.29 -26.59
CA VAL A 147 -40.66 1.52 -27.35
C VAL A 147 -40.46 1.18 -28.82
N GLU A 148 -41.47 1.46 -29.63
CA GLU A 148 -41.41 1.14 -31.06
C GLU A 148 -40.47 2.11 -31.77
N ILE A 149 -39.48 1.56 -32.48
CA ILE A 149 -38.53 2.33 -33.26
C ILE A 149 -38.69 2.05 -34.75
N THR A 150 -38.63 3.11 -35.55
CA THR A 150 -38.64 3.03 -37.01
C THR A 150 -37.22 3.04 -37.57
N GLY A 151 -37.03 2.37 -38.71
CA GLY A 151 -35.75 2.26 -39.43
C GLY A 151 -34.97 0.97 -39.18
N ASP A 152 -33.80 0.85 -39.83
CA ASP A 152 -32.96 -0.35 -39.81
C ASP A 152 -31.98 -0.39 -38.63
N LYS A 153 -32.52 -0.31 -37.41
CA LYS A 153 -31.72 -0.40 -36.17
C LYS A 153 -31.88 -1.78 -35.54
N ALA A 154 -30.80 -2.28 -34.95
CA ALA A 154 -30.85 -3.54 -34.21
C ALA A 154 -31.73 -3.37 -32.94
N PRO A 155 -32.49 -4.41 -32.54
CA PRO A 155 -33.18 -4.44 -31.26
C PRO A 155 -32.19 -4.26 -30.10
N CYS A 156 -32.61 -3.56 -29.05
CA CYS A 156 -31.82 -3.45 -27.82
C CYS A 156 -32.69 -3.12 -26.61
N SER A 157 -32.17 -3.40 -25.42
CA SER A 157 -32.79 -3.04 -24.14
C SER A 157 -31.91 -2.09 -23.34
N PHE A 158 -32.55 -1.16 -22.63
CA PHE A 158 -31.89 -0.23 -21.71
C PHE A 158 -32.78 0.09 -20.52
N ALA A 159 -32.29 -0.17 -19.31
CA ALA A 159 -33.04 -0.09 -18.06
C ALA A 159 -34.32 -0.96 -18.15
N ASN A 160 -35.51 -0.37 -18.09
CA ASN A 160 -36.78 -1.09 -18.22
C ASN A 160 -37.40 -0.96 -19.63
N ASN A 161 -36.66 -0.44 -20.61
CA ASN A 161 -37.17 -0.14 -21.95
C ASN A 161 -36.60 -1.11 -22.99
N ILE A 162 -37.44 -1.61 -23.89
CA ILE A 162 -37.07 -2.45 -25.03
C ILE A 162 -37.34 -1.65 -26.30
N PHE A 163 -36.32 -1.47 -27.13
CA PHE A 163 -36.43 -0.80 -28.41
C PHE A 163 -36.45 -1.84 -29.53
N ILE A 164 -37.56 -1.93 -30.25
CA ILE A 164 -37.73 -2.89 -31.34
C ILE A 164 -38.53 -2.29 -32.49
N ASN A 165 -38.23 -2.71 -33.72
CA ASN A 165 -39.01 -2.37 -34.91
C ASN A 165 -39.99 -3.53 -35.20
N PRO A 166 -41.31 -3.32 -35.02
CA PRO A 166 -42.31 -4.38 -35.22
C PRO A 166 -42.47 -4.80 -36.69
N GLU A 167 -42.13 -3.92 -37.64
CA GLU A 167 -42.34 -4.19 -39.09
C GLU A 167 -41.23 -5.02 -39.73
N LYS A 168 -40.11 -5.22 -39.02
CA LYS A 168 -38.90 -5.83 -39.59
C LYS A 168 -38.86 -7.36 -39.46
N TYR A 169 -39.63 -7.94 -38.56
CA TYR A 169 -39.47 -9.35 -38.15
C TYR A 169 -40.80 -10.10 -38.20
N GLU A 170 -40.75 -11.34 -38.69
CA GLU A 170 -41.87 -12.30 -38.56
C GLU A 170 -42.22 -12.52 -37.09
N TRP A 171 -43.48 -12.83 -36.79
CA TRP A 171 -44.01 -12.92 -35.42
C TRP A 171 -43.19 -13.83 -34.50
N GLU A 172 -42.75 -14.99 -34.99
CA GLU A 172 -41.92 -15.93 -34.23
C GLU A 172 -40.55 -15.34 -33.88
N THR A 173 -39.87 -14.75 -34.86
CA THR A 173 -38.57 -14.09 -34.64
C THR A 173 -38.72 -12.85 -33.75
N TYR A 174 -39.79 -12.08 -33.92
CA TYR A 174 -40.12 -10.94 -33.06
C TYR A 174 -40.30 -11.36 -31.60
N ASN A 175 -41.07 -12.43 -31.34
CA ASN A 175 -41.31 -12.93 -29.99
C ASN A 175 -40.02 -13.45 -29.33
N GLN A 176 -39.17 -14.17 -30.08
CA GLN A 176 -37.87 -14.63 -29.57
C GLN A 176 -36.93 -13.46 -29.23
N ILE A 177 -36.89 -12.41 -30.05
CA ILE A 177 -36.12 -11.19 -29.75
C ILE A 177 -36.69 -10.51 -28.50
N LEU A 178 -38.01 -10.37 -28.40
CA LEU A 178 -38.65 -9.71 -27.27
C LEU A 178 -38.37 -10.44 -25.94
N LEU A 179 -38.44 -11.77 -25.94
CA LEU A 179 -38.11 -12.60 -24.77
C LEU A 179 -36.63 -12.47 -24.39
N HIS A 180 -35.73 -12.44 -25.38
CA HIS A 180 -34.31 -12.20 -25.16
C HIS A 180 -34.05 -10.85 -24.47
N GLU A 181 -34.61 -9.76 -25.01
CA GLU A 181 -34.47 -8.43 -24.42
C GLU A 181 -35.11 -8.31 -23.03
N LYS A 182 -36.22 -9.01 -22.77
CA LYS A 182 -36.82 -9.10 -21.43
C LYS A 182 -35.84 -9.71 -20.43
N ILE A 183 -35.13 -10.78 -20.78
CA ILE A 183 -34.14 -11.41 -19.89
C ILE A 183 -33.00 -10.44 -19.54
N HIS A 184 -32.53 -9.62 -20.48
CA HIS A 184 -31.52 -8.59 -20.18
C HIS A 184 -31.97 -7.60 -19.10
N ILE A 185 -33.24 -7.19 -19.15
CA ILE A 185 -33.85 -6.30 -18.14
C ILE A 185 -33.95 -7.03 -16.80
N GLU A 186 -34.44 -8.27 -16.79
CA GLU A 186 -34.62 -9.05 -15.56
C GLU A 186 -33.31 -9.33 -14.83
N GLN A 187 -32.26 -9.65 -15.58
CA GLN A 187 -30.91 -9.87 -15.05
C GLN A 187 -30.16 -8.57 -14.75
N LYS A 188 -30.75 -7.39 -15.03
CA LYS A 188 -30.17 -6.05 -14.82
C LYS A 188 -28.85 -5.84 -15.56
N HIS A 189 -28.72 -6.38 -16.77
CA HIS A 189 -27.51 -6.28 -17.59
C HIS A 189 -27.09 -4.83 -17.89
N THR A 190 -28.05 -3.89 -17.90
CA THR A 190 -27.73 -2.45 -18.02
C THR A 190 -26.76 -1.97 -16.93
N ILE A 191 -26.91 -2.42 -15.67
CA ILE A 191 -26.03 -2.00 -14.57
C ILE A 191 -24.60 -2.51 -14.82
N ASP A 192 -24.47 -3.76 -15.26
CA ASP A 192 -23.18 -4.38 -15.55
C ASP A 192 -22.42 -3.60 -16.63
N LEU A 193 -23.12 -3.22 -17.71
CA LEU A 193 -22.54 -2.44 -18.80
C LEU A 193 -22.19 -1.02 -18.36
N LEU A 194 -23.05 -0.33 -17.60
CA LEU A 194 -22.76 1.00 -17.06
C LEU A 194 -21.51 1.02 -16.16
N LEU A 195 -21.34 -0.01 -15.32
CA LEU A 195 -20.15 -0.15 -14.49
C LEU A 195 -18.89 -0.35 -15.34
N ALA A 196 -18.97 -1.15 -16.42
CA ALA A 196 -17.86 -1.35 -17.33
C ALA A 196 -17.51 -0.09 -18.14
N GLU A 197 -18.49 0.71 -18.56
CA GLU A 197 -18.25 2.02 -19.16
C GLU A 197 -17.60 2.99 -18.16
N MET A 198 -18.02 2.98 -16.90
CA MET A 198 -17.38 3.80 -15.86
C MET A 198 -15.90 3.43 -15.68
N VAL A 199 -15.57 2.14 -15.69
CA VAL A 199 -14.17 1.71 -15.67
C VAL A 199 -13.42 2.14 -16.92
N LEU A 200 -14.04 2.09 -18.11
CA LEU A 200 -13.43 2.62 -19.33
C LEU A 200 -13.14 4.12 -19.26
N VAL A 201 -13.97 4.92 -18.59
CA VAL A 201 -13.71 6.35 -18.39
C VAL A 201 -12.39 6.56 -17.64
N PHE A 202 -12.16 5.84 -16.54
CA PHE A 202 -10.92 5.97 -15.76
C PHE A 202 -9.71 5.26 -16.38
N GLN A 203 -9.96 4.20 -17.16
CA GLN A 203 -8.95 3.35 -17.80
C GLN A 203 -8.96 3.51 -19.33
N TRP A 204 -9.27 4.71 -19.84
CA TRP A 204 -9.47 4.96 -21.27
C TRP A 204 -8.25 4.60 -22.13
N PHE A 205 -7.06 4.80 -21.58
CA PHE A 205 -5.78 4.49 -22.20
C PHE A 205 -5.44 2.99 -22.20
N ASN A 206 -6.13 2.18 -21.38
CA ASN A 206 -5.81 0.77 -21.16
C ASN A 206 -6.55 -0.12 -22.19
N PRO A 207 -5.87 -0.71 -23.18
CA PRO A 207 -6.51 -1.55 -24.20
C PRO A 207 -7.19 -2.80 -23.63
N PHE A 208 -6.76 -3.27 -22.45
CA PHE A 208 -7.37 -4.41 -21.78
C PHE A 208 -8.72 -4.05 -21.15
N ALA A 209 -8.95 -2.80 -20.72
CA ALA A 209 -10.27 -2.36 -20.25
C ALA A 209 -11.30 -2.44 -21.39
N TRP A 210 -10.92 -2.06 -22.61
CA TRP A 210 -11.76 -2.21 -23.82
C TRP A 210 -12.09 -3.66 -24.14
N GLN A 211 -11.12 -4.56 -23.96
CA GLN A 211 -11.35 -5.99 -24.13
C GLN A 211 -12.18 -6.58 -22.99
N TRP A 212 -12.06 -6.05 -21.76
CA TRP A 212 -12.87 -6.42 -20.61
C TRP A 212 -14.34 -6.15 -20.86
N ARG A 213 -14.66 -4.92 -21.30
CA ARG A 213 -16.02 -4.51 -21.64
C ARG A 213 -16.65 -5.43 -22.69
N LYS A 214 -15.88 -5.87 -23.70
CA LYS A 214 -16.33 -6.86 -24.71
C LYS A 214 -16.50 -8.26 -24.13
N ALA A 215 -15.62 -8.67 -23.22
CA ALA A 215 -15.70 -9.98 -22.55
C ALA A 215 -16.91 -10.08 -21.63
N LEU A 216 -17.24 -9.01 -20.91
CA LEU A 216 -18.45 -8.89 -20.10
C LEU A 216 -19.69 -8.98 -20.98
N GLU A 217 -19.81 -8.16 -22.02
CA GLU A 217 -20.92 -8.23 -22.98
C GLU A 217 -21.12 -9.65 -23.53
N THR A 218 -20.03 -10.27 -24.00
CA THR A 218 -20.08 -11.65 -24.51
C THR A 218 -20.61 -12.64 -23.46
N ASN A 219 -20.24 -12.48 -22.19
CA ASN A 219 -20.73 -13.33 -21.11
C ASN A 219 -22.22 -13.09 -20.79
N LEU A 220 -22.67 -11.83 -20.82
CA LEU A 220 -24.08 -11.48 -20.63
C LEU A 220 -24.94 -12.06 -21.75
N GLU A 221 -24.49 -11.99 -23.00
CA GLU A 221 -25.14 -12.65 -24.13
C GLU A 221 -25.26 -14.16 -23.93
N PHE A 222 -24.18 -14.83 -23.48
CA PHE A 222 -24.22 -16.27 -23.20
C PHE A 222 -25.20 -16.61 -22.06
N LEU A 223 -25.29 -15.73 -21.07
CA LEU A 223 -26.22 -15.91 -19.95
C LEU A 223 -27.67 -15.82 -20.45
N THR A 224 -27.96 -14.80 -21.25
CA THR A 224 -29.28 -14.62 -21.88
C THR A 224 -29.62 -15.80 -22.79
N ASP A 225 -28.70 -16.23 -23.65
CA ASP A 225 -28.88 -17.38 -24.54
C ASP A 225 -29.18 -18.66 -23.75
N ASN A 226 -28.43 -18.91 -22.68
CA ASN A 226 -28.63 -20.08 -21.83
C ASN A 226 -29.97 -20.05 -21.07
N GLN A 227 -30.48 -18.87 -20.73
CA GLN A 227 -31.80 -18.72 -20.11
C GLN A 227 -32.94 -18.84 -21.15
N MET A 228 -32.74 -18.34 -22.38
CA MET A 228 -33.68 -18.57 -23.48
C MET A 228 -33.87 -20.06 -23.77
N LEU A 229 -32.78 -20.82 -23.84
CA LEU A 229 -32.82 -22.27 -24.11
C LEU A 229 -33.40 -23.11 -22.96
N GLN A 230 -33.69 -22.50 -21.80
CA GLN A 230 -34.40 -23.16 -20.70
C GLN A 230 -35.92 -22.95 -20.77
N GLN A 231 -36.40 -22.07 -21.64
CA GLN A 231 -37.84 -21.89 -21.85
C GLN A 231 -38.39 -23.00 -22.74
N GLU A 232 -39.47 -23.65 -22.32
CA GLU A 232 -40.08 -24.76 -23.06
C GLU A 232 -40.60 -24.36 -24.46
N THR A 233 -40.88 -23.07 -24.66
CA THR A 233 -41.43 -22.51 -25.89
C THR A 233 -40.37 -22.20 -26.97
N VAL A 234 -39.07 -22.32 -26.66
CA VAL A 234 -37.99 -21.90 -27.56
C VAL A 234 -37.15 -23.10 -28.02
N GLU A 235 -37.27 -23.46 -29.30
CA GLU A 235 -36.39 -24.45 -29.92
C GLU A 235 -35.02 -23.86 -30.25
N LYS A 236 -33.96 -24.60 -29.97
CA LYS A 236 -32.57 -24.13 -30.09
C LYS A 236 -32.19 -23.76 -31.52
N GLU A 237 -32.57 -24.57 -32.51
CA GLU A 237 -32.28 -24.38 -33.92
C GLU A 237 -33.00 -23.14 -34.45
N SER A 238 -34.30 -23.03 -34.17
CA SER A 238 -35.14 -21.87 -34.50
C SER A 238 -34.54 -20.58 -33.93
N TYR A 239 -34.12 -20.59 -32.67
CA TYR A 239 -33.49 -19.47 -32.01
C TYR A 239 -32.16 -19.05 -32.64
N GLN A 240 -31.30 -20.01 -33.00
CA GLN A 240 -30.04 -19.74 -33.69
C GLN A 240 -30.25 -19.08 -35.07
N PHE A 241 -31.27 -19.53 -35.81
CA PHE A 241 -31.65 -18.90 -37.09
C PHE A 241 -32.19 -17.48 -36.90
N SER A 242 -33.00 -17.24 -35.87
CA SER A 242 -33.48 -15.88 -35.53
C SER A 242 -32.32 -14.95 -35.22
N LEU A 243 -31.32 -15.38 -34.44
CA LEU A 243 -30.13 -14.57 -34.15
C LEU A 243 -29.31 -14.26 -35.41
N LEU A 244 -29.16 -15.23 -36.33
CA LEU A 244 -28.47 -15.03 -37.60
C LEU A 244 -29.20 -14.00 -38.48
N LYS A 245 -30.54 -14.07 -38.55
CA LYS A 245 -31.37 -13.10 -39.30
C LYS A 245 -31.25 -11.69 -38.74
N VAL A 246 -31.17 -11.54 -37.41
CA VAL A 246 -31.03 -10.24 -36.76
C VAL A 246 -29.62 -9.66 -36.98
N ALA A 247 -28.59 -10.50 -36.98
CA ALA A 247 -27.19 -10.09 -37.02
C ALA A 247 -26.60 -9.88 -38.43
N ALA A 248 -27.32 -10.24 -39.51
CA ALA A 248 -26.82 -10.19 -40.88
C ALA A 248 -27.57 -9.17 -41.79
N PRO A 249 -27.18 -7.88 -41.83
CA PRO A 249 -27.82 -6.93 -42.74
C PRO A 249 -27.15 -6.81 -44.14
N GLN A 250 -25.81 -6.82 -44.31
CA GLN A 250 -25.12 -6.71 -45.63
C GLN A 250 -23.66 -7.21 -45.53
N PHE A 251 -23.11 -7.88 -46.56
CA PHE A 251 -21.70 -8.32 -46.63
C PHE A 251 -20.73 -7.13 -46.81
N PRO A 252 -19.80 -6.84 -45.86
CA PRO A 252 -18.80 -5.80 -46.06
C PRO A 252 -17.47 -6.33 -46.58
N LEU A 253 -16.71 -5.45 -47.21
CA LEU A 253 -15.44 -5.72 -47.91
C LEU A 253 -14.34 -6.28 -46.98
N SER A 254 -13.47 -7.11 -47.57
CA SER A 254 -12.37 -7.92 -46.99
C SER A 254 -11.39 -7.19 -46.05
N LEU A 255 -11.31 -5.85 -46.09
CA LEU A 255 -10.41 -5.06 -45.24
C LEU A 255 -11.02 -4.69 -43.86
N THR A 256 -12.27 -5.08 -43.57
CA THR A 256 -12.98 -4.69 -42.34
C THR A 256 -13.23 -5.89 -41.41
N THR A 257 -12.88 -5.76 -40.13
CA THR A 257 -13.24 -6.76 -39.10
C THR A 257 -14.65 -6.48 -38.59
N ASN A 258 -15.63 -7.29 -38.98
CA ASN A 258 -17.02 -7.12 -38.52
C ASN A 258 -17.23 -7.70 -37.11
N TYR A 259 -17.47 -6.82 -36.13
CA TYR A 259 -17.66 -7.17 -34.72
C TYR A 259 -18.86 -8.11 -34.49
N ASN A 260 -20.01 -7.81 -35.10
CA ASN A 260 -21.26 -8.54 -34.88
C ASN A 260 -21.16 -10.02 -35.32
N GLN A 261 -20.44 -10.30 -36.41
CA GLN A 261 -20.20 -11.67 -36.86
C GLN A 261 -19.33 -12.47 -35.87
N SER A 262 -18.31 -11.83 -35.30
CA SER A 262 -17.42 -12.48 -34.34
C SER A 262 -18.12 -12.80 -33.01
N LEU A 263 -19.08 -11.98 -32.58
CA LEU A 263 -19.89 -12.19 -31.39
C LEU A 263 -20.94 -13.29 -31.62
N LEU A 264 -21.70 -13.21 -32.72
CA LEU A 264 -22.69 -14.22 -33.10
C LEU A 264 -22.07 -15.62 -33.19
N LYS A 265 -20.91 -15.73 -33.86
CA LYS A 265 -20.18 -17.00 -33.96
C LYS A 265 -19.88 -17.60 -32.59
N LYS A 266 -19.45 -16.77 -31.63
CA LYS A 266 -19.16 -17.23 -30.26
C LYS A 266 -20.41 -17.70 -29.53
N ARG A 267 -21.54 -16.98 -29.68
CA ARG A 267 -22.84 -17.35 -29.11
C ARG A 267 -23.30 -18.72 -29.63
N ILE A 268 -23.27 -18.93 -30.94
CA ILE A 268 -23.64 -20.22 -31.58
C ILE A 268 -22.72 -21.36 -31.12
N ILE A 269 -21.41 -21.13 -31.04
CA ILE A 269 -20.46 -22.14 -30.54
C ILE A 269 -20.76 -22.48 -29.08
N MET A 270 -21.02 -21.49 -28.22
CA MET A 270 -21.26 -21.73 -26.80
C MET A 270 -22.61 -22.41 -26.53
N MET A 271 -23.67 -22.07 -27.27
CA MET A 271 -24.96 -22.78 -27.21
C MET A 271 -24.86 -24.26 -27.62
N ASN A 272 -23.89 -24.60 -28.48
CA ASN A 272 -23.64 -25.97 -28.94
C ASN A 272 -22.56 -26.71 -28.14
N SER A 273 -21.94 -26.05 -27.16
CA SER A 273 -20.90 -26.65 -26.35
C SER A 273 -21.49 -27.58 -25.27
N LYS A 274 -20.70 -28.58 -24.83
CA LYS A 274 -21.07 -29.42 -23.68
C LYS A 274 -20.95 -28.58 -22.40
N LYS A 275 -21.89 -28.77 -21.47
CA LYS A 275 -21.82 -28.12 -20.15
C LYS A 275 -20.51 -28.48 -19.44
N SER A 276 -19.87 -27.49 -18.84
CA SER A 276 -18.67 -27.66 -18.02
C SER A 276 -18.93 -28.60 -16.84
N ASN A 277 -17.92 -29.39 -16.48
CA ASN A 277 -17.96 -30.24 -15.30
C ASN A 277 -17.76 -29.38 -14.04
N VAL A 278 -18.49 -29.64 -12.96
CA VAL A 278 -18.31 -28.96 -11.65
C VAL A 278 -16.87 -29.07 -11.14
N HIS A 279 -16.15 -30.15 -11.50
CA HIS A 279 -14.73 -30.29 -11.22
C HIS A 279 -13.83 -29.30 -11.97
N THR A 280 -14.33 -28.42 -12.85
CA THR A 280 -13.55 -27.30 -13.41
C THR A 280 -13.69 -26.01 -12.58
N THR A 281 -14.60 -25.97 -11.59
CA THR A 281 -14.80 -24.81 -10.71
C THR A 281 -13.57 -24.49 -9.84
N TRP A 282 -12.69 -25.47 -9.57
CA TRP A 282 -11.38 -25.22 -8.92
C TRP A 282 -10.54 -24.17 -9.65
N LYS A 283 -10.67 -24.01 -10.97
CA LYS A 283 -9.95 -22.99 -11.75
C LYS A 283 -10.19 -21.59 -11.20
N TYR A 284 -11.39 -21.32 -10.70
CA TYR A 284 -11.76 -20.03 -10.12
C TYR A 284 -10.98 -19.71 -8.83
N PHE A 285 -10.58 -20.73 -8.07
CA PHE A 285 -9.79 -20.53 -6.84
C PHE A 285 -8.38 -20.01 -7.14
N PHE A 286 -7.83 -20.21 -8.35
CA PHE A 286 -6.55 -19.61 -8.75
C PHE A 286 -6.59 -18.09 -8.87
N LEU A 287 -7.78 -17.49 -8.90
CA LEU A 287 -7.90 -16.04 -8.86
C LEU A 287 -7.42 -15.47 -7.50
N VAL A 288 -7.67 -16.20 -6.41
CA VAL A 288 -7.33 -15.76 -5.04
C VAL A 288 -5.81 -15.55 -4.86
N PRO A 289 -4.91 -16.51 -5.17
CA PRO A 289 -3.47 -16.30 -5.03
C PRO A 289 -2.96 -15.20 -5.96
N ILE A 290 -3.57 -14.99 -7.13
CA ILE A 290 -3.23 -13.85 -8.02
C ILE A 290 -3.58 -12.53 -7.34
N MET A 291 -4.75 -12.42 -6.70
CA MET A 291 -5.16 -11.21 -5.97
C MET A 291 -4.29 -10.96 -4.75
N VAL A 292 -3.96 -12.01 -3.97
CA VAL A 292 -3.04 -11.91 -2.84
C VAL A 292 -1.66 -11.45 -3.31
N LEU A 293 -1.14 -12.04 -4.39
CA LEU A 293 0.15 -11.63 -4.98
C LEU A 293 0.15 -10.14 -5.35
N PHE A 294 -0.90 -9.64 -6.01
CA PHE A 294 -0.97 -8.21 -6.34
C PHE A 294 -1.06 -7.31 -5.12
N ALA A 295 -1.80 -7.73 -4.08
CA ALA A 295 -1.89 -6.98 -2.83
C ALA A 295 -0.49 -6.89 -2.20
N CYS A 296 0.22 -8.00 -2.15
CA CYS A 296 1.59 -8.08 -1.64
C CYS A 296 2.61 -7.25 -2.45
N LEU A 297 2.42 -7.14 -3.78
CA LEU A 297 3.34 -6.42 -4.67
C LEU A 297 3.14 -4.90 -4.66
N PHE A 298 1.90 -4.43 -4.61
CA PHE A 298 1.57 -3.02 -4.86
C PHE A 298 1.26 -2.24 -3.59
N ASN A 299 0.83 -2.90 -2.52
CA ASN A 299 0.38 -2.21 -1.32
C ASN A 299 1.55 -2.01 -0.36
N GLN A 300 1.54 -0.87 0.33
CA GLN A 300 2.55 -0.59 1.36
C GLN A 300 2.27 -1.44 2.61
N PRO A 301 3.34 -1.82 3.35
CA PRO A 301 3.17 -2.53 4.61
C PRO A 301 2.41 -1.63 5.59
N ALA A 302 1.42 -2.17 6.30
CA ALA A 302 0.54 -1.43 7.20
C ALA A 302 1.31 -0.64 8.29
N ALA A 303 2.47 -1.14 8.71
CA ALA A 303 3.39 -0.43 9.60
C ALA A 303 3.86 0.89 8.99
N GLN A 304 4.21 0.88 7.69
CA GLN A 304 4.59 2.06 6.92
C GLN A 304 3.38 2.91 6.51
N SER A 305 2.15 2.38 6.42
CA SER A 305 0.95 3.22 6.29
C SER A 305 0.65 3.99 7.56
N GLN A 306 0.98 3.45 8.74
CA GLN A 306 0.99 4.23 9.98
C GLN A 306 2.15 5.22 10.00
N THR A 307 3.38 4.82 9.63
CA THR A 307 4.51 5.76 9.59
C THR A 307 4.40 6.80 8.50
N LEU A 308 3.76 6.53 7.36
CA LEU A 308 3.46 7.49 6.28
C LEU A 308 2.19 8.27 6.55
N ALA A 309 1.20 7.74 7.27
CA ALA A 309 0.14 8.59 7.82
C ALA A 309 0.70 9.53 8.90
N SER A 310 1.77 9.12 9.60
CA SER A 310 2.56 9.98 10.48
C SER A 310 3.51 10.90 9.69
N LYS A 311 4.18 10.42 8.63
CA LYS A 311 5.13 11.20 7.79
C LYS A 311 4.45 12.12 6.80
N GLU A 312 3.23 11.82 6.35
CA GLU A 312 2.36 12.67 5.54
C GLU A 312 1.55 13.61 6.44
N LYS A 313 1.41 13.28 7.74
CA LYS A 313 1.11 14.26 8.79
C LYS A 313 2.32 15.14 9.09
N GLU A 314 3.54 14.61 9.14
CA GLU A 314 4.78 15.37 9.37
C GLU A 314 5.20 16.21 8.16
N GLU A 315 5.06 15.76 6.91
CA GLU A 315 5.33 16.54 5.68
C GLU A 315 4.22 17.55 5.38
N LYS A 316 2.96 17.27 5.78
CA LYS A 316 1.92 18.31 5.86
C LYS A 316 2.15 19.25 7.05
N GLN A 317 2.80 18.82 8.13
CA GLN A 317 3.24 19.67 9.25
C GLN A 317 4.57 20.41 8.99
N GLU A 318 5.39 20.00 8.01
CA GLU A 318 6.60 20.75 7.64
C GLU A 318 6.30 21.80 6.56
N LYS A 319 5.30 21.56 5.70
CA LYS A 319 4.71 22.62 4.86
C LYS A 319 3.65 23.48 5.57
N HIS A 320 3.23 23.07 6.76
CA HIS A 320 2.55 23.89 7.74
C HIS A 320 3.30 23.82 9.07
N SER A 321 4.51 24.39 9.14
CA SER A 321 5.12 24.78 10.42
C SER A 321 4.39 25.99 11.05
N ASN A 322 3.07 26.06 10.84
CA ASN A 322 2.14 26.69 11.75
C ASN A 322 1.34 25.54 12.34
N ILE A 323 1.55 25.27 13.62
CA ILE A 323 0.59 24.60 14.49
C ILE A 323 -0.66 25.48 14.49
N GLN A 324 -1.50 25.27 13.47
CA GLN A 324 -2.70 26.04 13.19
C GLN A 324 -3.66 25.15 12.40
N SER A 325 -3.89 23.95 12.94
CA SER A 325 -5.18 23.27 12.78
C SER A 325 -5.76 23.23 14.19
N GLY A 326 -6.05 24.42 14.73
CA GLY A 326 -6.63 24.59 16.03
C GLY A 326 -8.04 24.02 16.04
N MET A 327 -8.41 23.38 17.15
CA MET A 327 -9.83 23.19 17.41
C MET A 327 -10.45 24.58 17.50
N GLU A 328 -11.40 24.87 16.61
CA GLU A 328 -12.07 26.17 16.62
C GLU A 328 -12.66 26.46 17.99
N THR A 329 -12.57 27.73 18.39
CA THR A 329 -12.99 28.18 19.73
C THR A 329 -14.51 28.13 19.92
N GLU A 330 -15.28 27.90 18.86
CA GLU A 330 -16.73 27.68 18.93
C GLU A 330 -17.19 26.65 17.89
N GLY A 331 -18.31 25.99 18.19
CA GLY A 331 -18.84 24.95 17.31
C GLY A 331 -19.98 24.16 17.94
N ASN A 332 -20.25 22.99 17.38
CA ASN A 332 -21.24 22.03 17.88
C ASN A 332 -20.56 20.94 18.71
N TRP A 333 -21.27 20.40 19.70
CA TRP A 333 -20.81 19.24 20.45
C TRP A 333 -21.89 18.16 20.54
N PHE A 334 -21.42 16.92 20.65
CA PHE A 334 -22.22 15.75 20.97
C PHE A 334 -21.54 15.02 22.11
N ALA A 335 -22.28 14.63 23.15
CA ALA A 335 -21.70 13.96 24.30
C ALA A 335 -22.41 12.67 24.65
N THR A 336 -21.68 11.72 25.19
CA THR A 336 -22.21 10.50 25.80
C THR A 336 -21.63 10.31 27.18
N ILE A 337 -22.49 10.16 28.19
CA ILE A 337 -22.12 9.83 29.56
C ILE A 337 -21.94 8.32 29.67
N LYS A 338 -20.81 7.87 30.25
CA LYS A 338 -20.52 6.47 30.53
C LYS A 338 -19.96 6.34 31.95
N GLY A 339 -20.82 5.98 32.89
CA GLY A 339 -20.44 5.89 34.30
C GLY A 339 -20.01 7.26 34.84
N THR A 340 -18.74 7.39 35.22
CA THR A 340 -18.17 8.64 35.78
C THR A 340 -17.53 9.55 34.73
N THR A 341 -17.56 9.19 33.44
CA THR A 341 -16.94 9.98 32.37
C THR A 341 -17.95 10.48 31.36
N VAL A 342 -17.60 11.58 30.69
CA VAL A 342 -18.36 12.17 29.58
C VAL A 342 -17.43 12.20 28.38
N ASN A 343 -17.79 11.49 27.33
CA ASN A 343 -17.10 11.56 26.05
C ASN A 343 -17.77 12.65 25.21
N VAL A 344 -17.03 13.69 24.84
CA VAL A 344 -17.54 14.85 24.10
C VAL A 344 -16.83 14.93 22.76
N GLN A 345 -17.62 14.83 21.70
CA GLN A 345 -17.23 15.06 20.32
C GLN A 345 -17.47 16.54 19.98
N PHE A 346 -16.44 17.24 19.51
CA PHE A 346 -16.51 18.63 19.05
C PHE A 346 -16.46 18.66 17.52
N LYS A 347 -17.33 19.48 16.93
CA LYS A 347 -17.47 19.66 15.48
C LYS A 347 -17.63 21.13 15.14
N SER A 348 -16.63 21.70 14.46
CA SER A 348 -16.66 23.07 13.95
C SER A 348 -17.06 23.13 12.47
N ASP A 349 -16.49 22.24 11.63
CA ASP A 349 -16.72 22.18 10.17
C ASP A 349 -16.99 20.76 9.64
N GLU A 350 -17.22 20.60 8.32
CA GLU A 350 -17.53 19.29 7.68
C GLU A 350 -16.41 18.25 7.85
N ASN A 351 -15.15 18.70 7.95
CA ASN A 351 -13.97 17.84 8.04
C ASN A 351 -13.33 17.83 9.44
N ASP A 352 -13.74 18.72 10.34
CA ASP A 352 -13.13 18.88 11.65
C ASP A 352 -13.96 18.21 12.73
N ASN A 353 -13.43 17.11 13.22
CA ASN A 353 -14.03 16.31 14.27
C ASN A 353 -12.95 15.92 15.28
N SER A 354 -13.13 16.35 16.53
CA SER A 354 -12.27 15.93 17.64
C SER A 354 -13.10 15.31 18.75
N ASN A 355 -12.48 14.45 19.55
CA ASN A 355 -13.14 13.81 20.67
C ASN A 355 -12.27 13.94 21.91
N SER A 356 -12.87 14.23 23.05
CA SER A 356 -12.19 14.27 24.35
C SER A 356 -13.05 13.63 25.42
N THR A 357 -12.40 13.04 26.42
CA THR A 357 -13.08 12.42 27.56
C THR A 357 -12.79 13.24 28.81
N PHE A 358 -13.85 13.59 29.52
CA PHE A 358 -13.82 14.41 30.74
C PHE A 358 -14.41 13.63 31.90
N GLN A 359 -14.05 13.97 33.13
CA GLN A 359 -14.73 13.42 34.30
C GLN A 359 -16.08 14.14 34.51
N LEU A 360 -17.12 13.39 34.85
CA LEU A 360 -18.47 13.92 35.02
C LEU A 360 -18.54 15.00 36.13
N ASN A 361 -17.70 14.88 37.15
CA ASN A 361 -17.61 15.83 38.26
C ASN A 361 -16.91 17.16 37.89
N GLU A 362 -16.30 17.27 36.71
CA GLU A 362 -15.72 18.52 36.23
C GLU A 362 -16.78 19.49 35.69
N PHE A 363 -17.96 18.98 35.31
CA PHE A 363 -19.08 19.78 34.84
C PHE A 363 -19.99 20.17 36.01
N LYS A 364 -20.27 21.46 36.14
CA LYS A 364 -21.25 21.97 37.11
C LYS A 364 -22.63 22.02 36.47
N ASP A 365 -23.64 21.51 37.17
CA ASP A 365 -25.06 21.66 36.83
C ASP A 365 -25.45 21.24 35.40
N LEU A 366 -25.17 19.98 35.04
CA LEU A 366 -25.53 19.40 33.74
C LEU A 366 -27.05 19.43 33.48
N PRO A 367 -27.53 20.18 32.47
CA PRO A 367 -28.95 20.31 32.19
C PRO A 367 -29.53 19.02 31.62
N ARG A 368 -30.48 18.42 32.36
CA ARG A 368 -31.26 17.24 31.95
C ARG A 368 -32.63 17.66 31.44
N ASP A 369 -33.07 17.07 30.33
CA ASP A 369 -34.41 17.18 29.75
C ASP A 369 -34.85 18.59 29.28
N LYS A 370 -34.10 19.65 29.62
CA LYS A 370 -34.30 21.03 29.19
C LYS A 370 -32.98 21.63 28.70
N GLN A 371 -33.07 22.55 27.75
CA GLN A 371 -31.91 23.31 27.29
C GLN A 371 -31.40 24.21 28.43
N GLY A 372 -30.10 24.16 28.67
CA GLY A 372 -29.42 24.99 29.67
C GLY A 372 -27.97 25.27 29.28
N THR A 373 -27.31 26.02 30.14
CA THR A 373 -25.89 26.37 29.99
C THR A 373 -25.11 25.75 31.14
N PHE A 374 -24.01 25.10 30.82
CA PHE A 374 -23.07 24.56 31.80
C PHE A 374 -21.64 24.84 31.37
N THR A 375 -20.70 24.87 32.31
CA THR A 375 -19.32 25.27 32.04
C THR A 375 -18.32 24.25 32.57
N LEU A 376 -17.15 24.25 31.92
CA LEU A 376 -15.93 23.59 32.39
C LEU A 376 -14.84 24.66 32.48
N THR A 377 -14.28 24.85 33.66
CA THR A 377 -13.23 25.87 33.92
C THR A 377 -11.93 25.20 34.31
N ARG A 378 -10.85 25.57 33.62
CA ARG A 378 -9.46 25.18 33.93
C ARG A 378 -8.58 26.44 33.91
N GLU A 379 -7.32 26.34 34.30
CA GLU A 379 -6.42 27.51 34.38
C GLU A 379 -6.31 28.25 33.03
N ALA A 380 -6.22 27.51 31.92
CA ALA A 380 -6.08 28.05 30.57
C ALA A 380 -7.35 28.74 30.01
N GLY A 381 -8.53 28.49 30.58
CA GLY A 381 -9.76 29.10 30.07
C GLY A 381 -11.04 28.44 30.59
N THR A 382 -12.16 28.93 30.09
CA THR A 382 -13.49 28.38 30.37
C THR A 382 -14.18 27.95 29.08
N MET A 383 -14.66 26.71 29.05
CA MET A 383 -15.53 26.19 28.00
C MET A 383 -16.98 26.34 28.45
N THR A 384 -17.77 27.08 27.68
CA THR A 384 -19.21 27.25 27.90
C THR A 384 -19.97 26.37 26.92
N PHE A 385 -20.83 25.51 27.43
CA PHE A 385 -21.69 24.63 26.65
C PHE A 385 -23.14 25.09 26.76
N ILE A 386 -23.83 25.17 25.64
CA ILE A 386 -25.27 25.46 25.56
C ILE A 386 -25.94 24.26 24.90
N GLY A 387 -26.83 23.58 25.62
CA GLY A 387 -27.49 22.38 25.10
C GLY A 387 -28.28 21.63 26.15
N LYS A 388 -28.58 20.37 25.88
CA LYS A 388 -29.29 19.49 26.81
C LYS A 388 -28.78 18.06 26.74
N PHE A 389 -28.98 17.32 27.83
CA PHE A 389 -28.86 15.87 27.85
C PHE A 389 -30.25 15.23 27.91
N GLU A 390 -30.48 14.26 27.02
CA GLU A 390 -31.63 13.36 27.02
C GLU A 390 -31.13 11.97 27.42
N GLY A 391 -31.41 11.58 28.67
CA GLY A 391 -30.72 10.43 29.28
C GLY A 391 -29.21 10.65 29.27
N ASP A 392 -28.44 9.67 28.79
CA ASP A 392 -26.97 9.71 28.78
C ASP A 392 -26.36 10.33 27.51
N LYS A 393 -27.18 10.87 26.60
CA LYS A 393 -26.71 11.52 25.38
C LYS A 393 -27.04 13.01 25.42
N GLY A 394 -26.10 13.85 24.99
CA GLY A 394 -26.30 15.29 24.93
C GLY A 394 -25.83 15.88 23.62
N MET A 395 -26.37 17.04 23.26
CA MET A 395 -25.92 17.82 22.11
C MET A 395 -26.15 19.32 22.33
N GLY A 396 -25.39 20.13 21.60
CA GLY A 396 -25.53 21.58 21.66
C GLY A 396 -24.39 22.31 20.96
N THR A 397 -24.17 23.56 21.36
CA THR A 397 -23.05 24.39 20.92
C THR A 397 -22.09 24.66 22.07
N TYR A 398 -20.82 24.91 21.74
CA TYR A 398 -19.78 25.27 22.69
C TYR A 398 -19.11 26.57 22.28
N LYS A 399 -18.57 27.28 23.27
CA LYS A 399 -17.68 28.43 23.09
C LYS A 399 -16.60 28.44 24.16
N PHE A 400 -15.35 28.51 23.72
CA PHE A 400 -14.18 28.67 24.54
C PHE A 400 -13.89 30.14 24.80
N THR A 401 -13.46 30.45 26.02
CA THR A 401 -12.98 31.77 26.42
C THR A 401 -11.64 31.61 27.10
N ALA A 402 -10.59 32.06 26.43
CA ALA A 402 -9.22 31.94 26.91
C ALA A 402 -8.96 32.82 28.15
N ASN A 403 -8.14 32.32 29.08
CA ASN A 403 -7.70 33.09 30.24
C ASN A 403 -6.37 33.80 29.95
N LYS A 404 -6.42 35.12 29.76
CA LYS A 404 -5.23 35.93 29.43
C LYS A 404 -4.25 36.09 30.60
N ASP A 405 -4.72 35.99 31.85
CA ASP A 405 -3.83 35.98 33.01
C ASP A 405 -2.97 34.71 33.04
N TYR A 406 -3.55 33.57 32.64
CA TYR A 406 -2.82 32.32 32.48
C TYR A 406 -1.79 32.40 31.36
N SER A 407 -2.15 32.92 30.18
CA SER A 407 -1.19 33.17 29.10
C SER A 407 0.00 34.03 29.57
N THR A 408 -0.28 35.10 30.33
CA THR A 408 0.76 35.95 30.92
C THR A 408 1.64 35.21 31.92
N ALA A 409 1.05 34.36 32.77
CA ALA A 409 1.80 33.53 33.72
C ALA A 409 2.69 32.50 33.01
N MET A 410 2.18 31.87 31.95
CA MET A 410 2.93 30.91 31.12
C MET A 410 4.06 31.56 30.34
N HIS A 411 3.85 32.78 29.83
CA HIS A 411 4.90 33.55 29.17
C HIS A 411 6.06 33.87 30.11
N LYS A 412 5.79 34.17 31.40
CA LYS A 412 6.84 34.30 32.43
C LYS A 412 7.58 32.99 32.66
N GLU A 413 6.92 31.87 32.43
CA GLU A 413 7.53 30.54 32.44
C GLU A 413 8.22 30.19 31.11
N GLY A 414 8.30 31.11 30.14
CA GLY A 414 8.95 30.87 28.84
C GLY A 414 8.08 30.15 27.82
N ILE A 415 6.81 29.89 28.12
CA ILE A 415 5.85 29.25 27.22
C ILE A 415 4.99 30.32 26.57
N ASP A 416 5.17 30.52 25.27
CA ASP A 416 4.48 31.56 24.51
C ASP A 416 3.15 31.04 23.93
N LEU A 417 2.03 31.46 24.51
CA LEU A 417 0.65 31.11 24.11
C LEU A 417 -0.05 32.36 23.56
N LYS A 418 0.11 32.62 22.26
CA LYS A 418 -0.32 33.89 21.63
C LYS A 418 -1.80 33.90 21.28
N ASP A 419 -2.29 32.78 20.76
CA ASP A 419 -3.63 32.67 20.17
C ASP A 419 -4.56 31.86 21.08
N ASP A 420 -5.87 32.14 21.00
CA ASP A 420 -6.87 31.46 21.85
C ASP A 420 -6.92 29.95 21.57
N GLU A 421 -6.53 29.52 20.37
CA GLU A 421 -6.36 28.12 19.99
C GLU A 421 -5.28 27.41 20.82
N ASP A 422 -4.14 28.06 21.08
CA ASP A 422 -3.07 27.51 21.92
C ASP A 422 -3.57 27.26 23.35
N LEU A 423 -4.31 28.24 23.89
CA LEU A 423 -4.93 28.16 25.20
C LEU A 423 -6.01 27.08 25.25
N MET A 424 -6.73 26.85 24.14
CA MET A 424 -7.71 25.78 24.02
C MET A 424 -7.05 24.40 24.04
N VAL A 425 -5.90 24.21 23.38
CA VAL A 425 -5.13 22.96 23.46
C VAL A 425 -4.67 22.70 24.89
N PHE A 426 -4.08 23.70 25.55
CA PHE A 426 -3.66 23.60 26.95
C PHE A 426 -4.84 23.34 27.90
N PHE A 427 -6.01 23.93 27.61
CA PHE A 427 -7.24 23.65 28.32
C PHE A 427 -7.64 22.19 28.15
N MET A 428 -7.66 21.63 26.94
CA MET A 428 -8.14 20.26 26.68
C MET A 428 -7.32 19.19 27.40
N ILE A 429 -5.99 19.36 27.45
CA ILE A 429 -5.08 18.44 28.16
C ILE A 429 -4.81 18.86 29.61
N ASN A 430 -5.47 19.91 30.11
CA ASN A 430 -5.38 20.41 31.48
C ASN A 430 -3.95 20.73 31.95
N VAL A 431 -3.17 21.41 31.11
CA VAL A 431 -1.84 21.91 31.52
C VAL A 431 -2.03 23.00 32.56
N LYS A 432 -1.33 22.85 33.69
CA LYS A 432 -1.30 23.85 34.78
C LYS A 432 0.04 24.57 34.81
N GLN A 433 0.08 25.77 35.35
CA GLN A 433 1.35 26.48 35.55
C GLN A 433 2.31 25.67 36.44
N SER A 434 1.79 25.02 37.48
CA SER A 434 2.58 24.18 38.38
C SER A 434 3.25 22.99 37.68
N TYR A 435 2.69 22.51 36.57
CA TYR A 435 3.27 21.42 35.79
C TYR A 435 4.55 21.86 35.07
N VAL A 436 4.51 23.04 34.43
CA VAL A 436 5.71 23.62 33.77
C VAL A 436 6.80 23.94 34.80
N GLN A 437 6.41 24.49 35.96
CA GLN A 437 7.34 24.75 37.07
C GLN A 437 7.98 23.44 37.59
N MET A 438 7.22 22.34 37.64
CA MET A 438 7.74 21.03 38.01
C MET A 438 8.80 20.55 37.00
N LEU A 439 8.53 20.65 35.69
CA LEU A 439 9.49 20.27 34.65
C LEU A 439 10.82 21.06 34.78
N LYS A 440 10.73 22.38 34.98
CA LYS A 440 11.90 23.23 35.26
C LYS A 440 12.66 22.82 36.51
N LYS A 441 11.93 22.55 37.60
CA LYS A 441 12.54 22.07 38.86
C LYS A 441 13.27 20.74 38.68
N LYS A 442 12.85 19.91 37.71
CA LYS A 442 13.55 18.67 37.33
C LYS A 442 14.72 18.89 36.38
N GLY A 443 15.04 20.14 36.01
CA GLY A 443 16.21 20.49 35.19
C GLY A 443 15.89 20.82 33.73
N TYR A 444 14.62 20.80 33.33
CA TYR A 444 14.21 21.12 31.96
C TYR A 444 13.87 22.61 31.85
N ASN A 445 14.88 23.44 31.61
CA ASN A 445 14.74 24.90 31.72
C ASN A 445 14.30 25.59 30.43
N ASN A 446 14.62 25.01 29.27
CA ASN A 446 14.30 25.56 27.96
C ASN A 446 13.12 24.78 27.39
N LEU A 447 11.90 25.18 27.78
CA LEU A 447 10.66 24.53 27.38
C LEU A 447 9.93 25.41 26.38
N ASP A 448 9.35 24.80 25.36
CA ASP A 448 8.35 25.42 24.51
C ASP A 448 6.99 24.71 24.62
N LYS A 449 5.96 25.28 23.98
CA LYS A 449 4.60 24.70 24.03
C LYS A 449 4.52 23.32 23.35
N ASP A 450 5.32 23.08 22.32
CA ASP A 450 5.27 21.88 21.48
C ASP A 450 5.91 20.68 22.18
N GLN A 451 6.85 20.94 23.09
CA GLN A 451 7.41 19.95 24.00
C GLN A 451 6.48 19.67 25.19
N VAL A 452 5.81 20.70 25.74
CA VAL A 452 4.96 20.54 26.94
C VAL A 452 3.67 19.76 26.64
N ILE A 453 3.05 20.01 25.48
CA ILE A 453 1.80 19.36 25.06
C ILE A 453 1.87 17.81 25.11
N PRO A 454 2.80 17.13 24.41
CA PRO A 454 2.84 15.66 24.36
C PRO A 454 3.18 15.05 25.73
N LEU A 455 4.00 15.71 26.54
CA LEU A 455 4.32 15.26 27.90
C LEU A 455 3.08 15.26 28.79
N ALA A 456 2.31 16.35 28.77
CA ALA A 456 1.07 16.47 29.54
C ALA A 456 0.02 15.47 29.05
N ALA A 457 -0.14 15.33 27.73
CA ALA A 457 -1.10 14.39 27.13
C ALA A 457 -0.82 12.92 27.48
N LEU A 458 0.45 12.54 27.67
CA LEU A 458 0.85 11.19 28.06
C LEU A 458 0.95 10.99 29.59
N ASP A 459 0.56 11.97 30.41
CA ASP A 459 0.68 11.94 31.87
C ASP A 459 2.14 11.66 32.33
N VAL A 460 3.09 12.42 31.76
CA VAL A 460 4.49 12.43 32.21
C VAL A 460 4.61 13.25 33.49
N ASN A 461 4.24 12.65 34.62
CA ASN A 461 4.23 13.31 35.93
C ASN A 461 5.58 13.26 36.66
N GLU A 462 5.67 13.97 37.78
CA GLU A 462 6.90 14.10 38.58
C GLU A 462 7.45 12.74 39.07
N ALA A 463 6.56 11.84 39.49
CA ALA A 463 6.94 10.52 39.99
C ALA A 463 7.60 9.69 38.88
N TYR A 464 7.02 9.72 37.69
CA TYR A 464 7.57 9.06 36.51
C TYR A 464 8.95 9.63 36.13
N ILE A 465 9.07 10.95 35.96
CA ILE A 465 10.36 11.60 35.63
C ILE A 465 11.43 11.25 36.67
N THR A 466 11.07 11.30 37.96
CA THR A 466 12.00 10.96 39.05
C THR A 466 12.42 9.50 38.97
N SER A 467 11.51 8.58 38.65
CA SER A 467 11.82 7.15 38.50
C SER A 467 12.77 6.87 37.34
N ILE A 468 12.59 7.55 36.20
CA ILE A 468 13.46 7.39 35.03
C ILE A 468 14.84 8.02 35.30
N LYS A 469 14.90 9.20 35.92
CA LYS A 469 16.17 9.84 36.29
C LYS A 469 17.03 9.03 37.27
N GLN A 470 16.42 8.15 38.06
CA GLN A 470 17.19 7.22 38.89
C GLN A 470 17.91 6.14 38.07
N ALA A 471 17.41 5.80 36.89
CA ALA A 471 18.03 4.84 35.98
C ALA A 471 18.89 5.50 34.89
N ILE A 472 18.51 6.71 34.44
CA ILE A 472 19.19 7.52 33.42
C ILE A 472 19.22 8.99 33.89
N PRO A 473 20.26 9.40 34.65
CA PRO A 473 20.31 10.73 35.28
C PRO A 473 20.15 11.92 34.32
N ASP A 474 20.79 11.83 33.16
CA ASP A 474 20.89 12.90 32.17
C ASP A 474 19.90 12.73 31.00
N ILE A 475 18.74 12.12 31.25
CA ILE A 475 17.73 11.93 30.19
C ILE A 475 17.15 13.27 29.71
N ASP A 476 17.26 13.47 28.40
CA ASP A 476 16.69 14.63 27.73
C ASP A 476 15.15 14.59 27.69
N LEU A 477 14.52 15.77 27.67
CA LEU A 477 13.08 15.93 27.68
C LEU A 477 12.42 15.21 26.50
N ASP A 478 13.03 15.33 25.31
CA ASP A 478 12.52 14.76 24.06
C ASP A 478 12.44 13.23 24.10
N ASN A 479 13.22 12.57 24.97
CA ASN A 479 13.19 11.13 25.17
C ASN A 479 12.08 10.67 26.14
N LEU A 480 11.50 11.56 26.95
CA LEU A 480 10.46 11.18 27.91
C LEU A 480 9.14 10.78 27.22
N VAL A 481 8.81 11.44 26.11
CA VAL A 481 7.63 11.14 25.29
C VAL A 481 7.67 9.71 24.73
N PRO A 482 8.71 9.29 23.98
CA PRO A 482 8.80 7.92 23.49
C PRO A 482 8.93 6.90 24.62
N PHE A 483 9.62 7.22 25.73
CA PHE A 483 9.67 6.34 26.89
C PHE A 483 8.28 6.06 27.45
N LYS A 484 7.48 7.10 27.70
CA LYS A 484 6.15 6.97 28.28
C LYS A 484 5.20 6.25 27.32
N SER A 485 5.25 6.60 26.03
CA SER A 485 4.43 6.00 24.97
C SER A 485 4.68 4.49 24.82
N LEU A 486 5.94 4.06 24.90
CA LEU A 486 6.33 2.64 24.80
C LEU A 486 6.21 1.87 26.13
N GLY A 487 5.76 2.52 27.22
CA GLY A 487 5.69 1.91 28.54
C GLY A 487 7.07 1.51 29.08
N ILE A 488 8.09 2.32 28.80
CA ILE A 488 9.42 2.18 29.40
C ILE A 488 9.37 2.76 30.80
N ASP A 489 9.64 1.92 31.79
CA ASP A 489 9.74 2.33 33.19
C ASP A 489 11.13 1.97 33.75
N LYS A 490 11.37 2.37 35.00
CA LYS A 490 12.60 2.03 35.70
C LYS A 490 12.85 0.51 35.74
N ALA A 491 11.81 -0.29 35.96
CA ALA A 491 11.96 -1.73 36.10
C ALA A 491 12.52 -2.36 34.82
N TYR A 492 11.97 -1.99 33.68
CA TYR A 492 12.47 -2.42 32.37
C TYR A 492 13.94 -2.03 32.16
N ILE A 493 14.33 -0.78 32.44
CA ILE A 493 15.71 -0.33 32.26
C ILE A 493 16.68 -1.12 33.15
N GLU A 494 16.30 -1.38 34.41
CA GLU A 494 17.10 -2.20 35.34
C GLU A 494 17.20 -3.67 34.92
N GLU A 495 16.13 -4.23 34.34
CA GLU A 495 16.14 -5.58 33.81
C GLU A 495 17.10 -5.72 32.62
N ILE A 496 17.08 -4.76 31.69
CA ILE A 496 17.99 -4.70 30.54
C ILE A 496 19.45 -4.57 31.02
N ARG A 497 19.71 -3.70 32.01
CA ARG A 497 21.03 -3.60 32.65
C ARG A 497 21.49 -4.94 33.24
N LYS A 498 20.60 -5.64 33.94
CA LYS A 498 20.89 -6.95 34.57
C LYS A 498 21.04 -8.09 33.56
N SER A 499 20.57 -7.95 32.32
CA SER A 499 20.88 -8.92 31.26
C SER A 499 22.29 -8.82 30.72
N GLY A 500 23.05 -7.79 31.12
CA GLY A 500 24.41 -7.55 30.66
C GLY A 500 24.50 -6.65 29.43
N TYR A 501 23.40 -6.00 29.04
CA TYR A 501 23.39 -4.97 28.01
C TYR A 501 24.01 -3.69 28.58
N LYS A 502 25.07 -3.20 27.95
CA LYS A 502 25.94 -2.14 28.45
C LYS A 502 25.45 -0.76 28.04
N ASP A 503 25.07 -0.57 26.77
CA ASP A 503 24.65 0.75 26.28
C ASP A 503 23.19 1.06 26.63
N LEU A 504 22.99 1.74 27.75
CA LEU A 504 21.68 2.19 28.22
C LEU A 504 21.35 3.61 27.76
N SER A 505 21.86 4.04 26.61
CA SER A 505 21.45 5.28 25.98
C SER A 505 19.93 5.30 25.73
N PRO A 506 19.26 6.46 25.82
CA PRO A 506 17.81 6.55 25.58
C PRO A 506 17.39 5.98 24.22
N GLY A 507 18.19 6.25 23.17
CA GLY A 507 17.94 5.73 21.83
C GLY A 507 17.92 4.20 21.77
N ASN A 508 18.89 3.54 22.39
CA ASN A 508 18.95 2.06 22.39
C ASN A 508 17.85 1.44 23.25
N ILE A 509 17.49 2.03 24.39
CA ILE A 509 16.37 1.55 25.20
C ILE A 509 15.04 1.65 24.44
N ILE A 510 14.82 2.76 23.71
CA ILE A 510 13.67 2.95 22.81
C ILE A 510 13.68 1.87 21.72
N ALA A 511 14.82 1.66 21.06
CA ALA A 511 14.96 0.66 20.01
C ALA A 511 14.62 -0.75 20.52
N LEU A 512 15.20 -1.16 21.66
CA LEU A 512 14.91 -2.45 22.29
C LEU A 512 13.42 -2.63 22.58
N LYS A 513 12.80 -1.64 23.26
CA LYS A 513 11.39 -1.74 23.66
C LYS A 513 10.46 -1.77 22.44
N SER A 514 10.75 -0.96 21.43
CA SER A 514 9.95 -0.89 20.19
C SER A 514 9.97 -2.21 19.41
N GLN A 515 11.05 -2.99 19.51
CA GLN A 515 11.16 -4.32 18.91
C GLN A 515 10.68 -5.46 19.82
N GLY A 516 10.14 -5.13 20.99
CA GLY A 516 9.69 -6.11 21.98
C GLY A 516 10.85 -6.97 22.52
N ILE A 517 12.04 -6.39 22.62
CA ILE A 517 13.21 -7.05 23.22
C ILE A 517 13.14 -6.86 24.74
N ASP A 518 13.30 -7.94 25.49
CA ASP A 518 13.33 -7.95 26.94
C ASP A 518 14.66 -8.53 27.46
N ALA A 519 14.85 -8.48 28.78
CA ALA A 519 16.06 -9.01 29.41
C ALA A 519 16.22 -10.51 29.22
N LYS A 520 15.13 -11.26 28.97
CA LYS A 520 15.20 -12.69 28.67
C LYS A 520 15.79 -12.90 27.28
N TYR A 521 15.31 -12.18 26.28
CA TYR A 521 15.82 -12.25 24.92
C TYR A 521 17.32 -11.94 24.85
N ILE A 522 17.76 -10.89 25.54
CA ILE A 522 19.19 -10.51 25.60
C ILE A 522 20.03 -11.64 26.21
N LYS A 523 19.57 -12.26 27.31
CA LYS A 523 20.28 -13.39 27.93
C LYS A 523 20.33 -14.60 27.00
N ASP A 524 19.23 -14.92 26.34
CA ASP A 524 19.15 -16.02 25.39
C ASP A 524 20.13 -15.77 24.22
N PHE A 525 20.20 -14.54 23.71
CA PHE A 525 21.16 -14.11 22.68
C PHE A 525 22.61 -14.22 23.16
N HIS A 526 22.95 -13.70 24.35
CA HIS A 526 24.30 -13.84 24.90
C HIS A 526 24.71 -15.31 25.08
N SER A 527 23.77 -16.20 25.39
CA SER A 527 24.04 -17.63 25.53
C SER A 527 24.27 -18.35 24.18
N SER A 528 23.57 -17.92 23.12
CA SER A 528 23.69 -18.52 21.78
C SER A 528 24.97 -18.12 21.07
N VAL A 529 25.44 -16.89 21.30
CA VAL A 529 26.61 -16.30 20.64
C VAL A 529 27.92 -16.58 21.39
N ASN A 530 27.93 -16.60 22.73
CA ASN A 530 29.17 -16.81 23.51
C ASN A 530 29.70 -18.25 23.55
N SER A 531 29.11 -19.20 22.83
CA SER A 531 29.46 -20.62 23.00
C SER A 531 30.86 -21.03 22.51
N LYS A 532 31.65 -20.17 21.83
CA LYS A 532 33.09 -20.41 21.56
C LYS A 532 33.93 -19.13 21.29
N LYS A 533 34.11 -18.23 22.26
CA LYS A 533 35.30 -17.33 22.25
C LYS A 533 36.37 -17.95 23.17
N ASN A 534 37.15 -18.87 22.63
CA ASN A 534 38.36 -19.42 23.27
C ASN A 534 39.64 -18.78 22.70
N ASN A 535 39.56 -17.54 22.22
CA ASN A 535 40.72 -16.77 21.82
C ASN A 535 40.73 -15.42 22.53
N LYS A 536 41.89 -15.16 23.12
CA LYS A 536 42.31 -13.93 23.77
C LYS A 536 42.12 -12.79 22.77
N ASP A 537 41.17 -11.91 23.04
CA ASP A 537 41.29 -10.45 22.95
C ASP A 537 40.01 -9.90 23.60
N ALA A 538 40.19 -9.26 24.74
CA ALA A 538 39.10 -8.87 25.65
C ALA A 538 38.41 -7.55 25.25
N ASP A 539 38.79 -6.99 24.09
CA ASP A 539 38.36 -5.66 23.65
C ASP A 539 37.15 -5.71 22.68
N ASP A 540 36.81 -6.88 22.11
CA ASP A 540 35.66 -7.06 21.19
C ASP A 540 34.36 -7.48 21.91
N ALA A 541 34.22 -7.15 23.20
CA ALA A 541 32.99 -7.43 23.97
C ALA A 541 31.96 -6.28 23.86
N ASP A 542 32.30 -5.21 23.16
CA ASP A 542 31.43 -4.03 23.00
C ASP A 542 30.53 -4.12 21.74
N ASP A 543 30.86 -4.96 20.75
CA ASP A 543 30.05 -5.16 19.53
C ASP A 543 28.80 -6.03 19.71
N ALA A 544 28.71 -6.81 20.80
CA ALA A 544 27.62 -7.78 20.98
C ALA A 544 26.25 -7.11 21.23
N ASP A 545 26.24 -5.89 21.77
CA ASP A 545 24.99 -5.18 22.12
C ASP A 545 24.32 -4.58 20.88
N ASP A 546 25.09 -4.11 19.90
CA ASP A 546 24.55 -3.60 18.62
C ASP A 546 23.88 -4.72 17.80
N ASP A 547 24.42 -5.94 17.92
CA ASP A 547 23.92 -7.12 17.22
C ASP A 547 22.56 -7.61 17.76
N VAL A 548 22.22 -7.39 19.04
CA VAL A 548 20.95 -7.84 19.64
C VAL A 548 19.75 -7.32 18.82
N ILE A 549 19.78 -6.03 18.50
CA ILE A 549 18.71 -5.35 17.76
C ILE A 549 18.68 -5.85 16.31
N ALA A 550 19.85 -6.02 15.69
CA ALA A 550 19.97 -6.50 14.32
C ALA A 550 19.48 -7.95 14.17
N PHE A 551 19.84 -8.84 15.11
CA PHE A 551 19.40 -10.24 15.14
C PHE A 551 17.89 -10.34 15.29
N LYS A 552 17.30 -9.54 16.18
CA LYS A 552 15.84 -9.48 16.33
C LYS A 552 15.18 -9.00 15.03
N SER A 553 15.70 -7.92 14.44
CA SER A 553 15.18 -7.33 13.20
C SER A 553 15.26 -8.31 12.02
N LEU A 554 16.33 -9.09 11.93
CA LEU A 554 16.53 -10.10 10.88
C LEU A 554 15.86 -11.44 11.19
N ASN A 555 15.23 -11.61 12.36
CA ASN A 555 14.69 -12.89 12.83
C ASN A 555 15.73 -14.02 12.79
N ILE A 556 16.90 -13.74 13.37
CA ILE A 556 17.96 -14.73 13.60
C ILE A 556 17.73 -15.33 14.98
N ASP A 557 17.35 -16.60 15.00
CA ASP A 557 17.09 -17.37 16.22
C ASP A 557 18.05 -18.58 16.31
N GLN A 558 17.98 -19.30 17.43
CA GLN A 558 18.81 -20.49 17.64
C GLN A 558 18.56 -21.56 16.56
N ALA A 559 17.33 -21.70 16.09
CA ALA A 559 16.99 -22.69 15.06
C ALA A 559 17.68 -22.37 13.73
N PHE A 560 17.76 -21.09 13.35
CA PHE A 560 18.53 -20.63 12.20
C PHE A 560 20.01 -20.95 12.37
N ILE A 561 20.62 -20.59 13.50
CA ILE A 561 22.04 -20.88 13.77
C ILE A 561 22.31 -22.39 13.70
N ASP A 562 21.47 -23.20 14.34
CA ASP A 562 21.60 -24.66 14.37
C ASP A 562 21.43 -25.29 12.99
N SER A 563 20.66 -24.66 12.10
CA SER A 563 20.47 -25.14 10.72
C SER A 563 21.77 -25.13 9.91
N PHE A 564 22.65 -24.14 10.15
CA PHE A 564 23.97 -24.06 9.52
C PHE A 564 25.00 -24.97 10.20
N LYS A 565 24.94 -25.10 11.54
CA LYS A 565 25.80 -26.06 12.26
C LYS A 565 25.59 -27.49 11.78
N LYS A 566 24.34 -27.89 11.49
CA LYS A 566 23.99 -29.22 10.96
C LYS A 566 24.65 -29.57 9.63
N ILE A 567 24.98 -28.57 8.82
CA ILE A 567 25.65 -28.75 7.52
C ILE A 567 27.14 -28.37 7.58
N GLY A 568 27.73 -28.27 8.78
CA GLY A 568 29.18 -28.14 8.97
C GLY A 568 29.70 -26.72 9.21
N TYR A 569 28.84 -25.69 9.18
CA TYR A 569 29.24 -24.30 9.47
C TYR A 569 29.14 -24.03 10.97
N ASN A 570 30.17 -24.45 11.72
CA ASN A 570 30.16 -24.41 13.18
C ASN A 570 30.70 -23.11 13.79
N ASP A 571 31.46 -22.34 13.01
CA ASP A 571 32.22 -21.18 13.48
C ASP A 571 31.85 -19.92 12.66
N LEU A 572 30.55 -19.61 12.59
CA LEU A 572 30.02 -18.41 11.94
C LEU A 572 30.08 -17.22 12.90
N SER A 573 30.58 -16.07 12.44
CA SER A 573 30.50 -14.81 13.17
C SER A 573 29.06 -14.26 13.18
N ASN A 574 28.80 -13.24 14.02
CA ASN A 574 27.51 -12.56 14.00
C ASN A 574 27.24 -11.87 12.65
N ASP A 575 28.26 -11.23 12.08
CA ASP A 575 28.22 -10.64 10.74
C ASP A 575 27.90 -11.68 9.67
N ASP A 576 28.50 -12.88 9.74
CA ASP A 576 28.19 -13.96 8.81
C ASP A 576 26.72 -14.36 8.90
N LEU A 577 26.18 -14.54 10.12
CA LEU A 577 24.78 -14.91 10.33
C LEU A 577 23.82 -13.84 9.80
N MET A 578 24.15 -12.57 10.04
CA MET A 578 23.39 -11.44 9.52
C MET A 578 23.43 -11.37 7.99
N ALA A 579 24.60 -11.54 7.38
CA ALA A 579 24.78 -11.57 5.93
C ALA A 579 24.05 -12.76 5.29
N LEU A 580 24.17 -13.97 5.86
CA LEU A 580 23.45 -15.17 5.42
C LEU A 580 21.94 -14.92 5.42
N LYS A 581 21.40 -14.38 6.52
CA LYS A 581 19.97 -14.09 6.64
C LYS A 581 19.52 -12.99 5.67
N SER A 582 20.26 -11.89 5.58
CA SER A 582 19.97 -10.74 4.72
C SER A 582 19.97 -11.10 3.23
N LEU A 583 20.92 -11.94 2.80
CA LEU A 583 21.00 -12.43 1.43
C LEU A 583 20.08 -13.63 1.17
N ASN A 584 19.36 -14.13 2.19
CA ASN A 584 18.53 -15.32 2.11
C ASN A 584 19.31 -16.56 1.62
N VAL A 585 20.54 -16.71 2.12
CA VAL A 585 21.33 -17.94 1.99
C VAL A 585 20.73 -18.94 2.97
N THR A 586 20.36 -20.13 2.50
CA THR A 586 19.76 -21.19 3.34
C THR A 586 20.59 -22.46 3.29
N PRO A 587 20.46 -23.38 4.27
CA PRO A 587 21.11 -24.68 4.20
C PRO A 587 20.76 -25.47 2.94
N GLU A 588 19.54 -25.35 2.42
CA GLU A 588 19.12 -25.98 1.17
C GLU A 588 19.86 -25.41 -0.04
N TYR A 589 20.09 -24.09 -0.04
CA TYR A 589 20.89 -23.44 -1.07
C TYR A 589 22.32 -23.98 -1.07
N ILE A 590 22.97 -24.07 0.10
CA ILE A 590 24.32 -24.63 0.22
C ILE A 590 24.35 -26.11 -0.22
N ASN A 591 23.43 -26.93 0.28
CA ASN A 591 23.30 -28.33 -0.08
C ASN A 591 23.07 -28.55 -1.59
N SER A 592 22.47 -27.59 -2.29
CA SER A 592 22.30 -27.67 -3.74
C SER A 592 23.64 -27.61 -4.49
N PHE A 593 24.60 -26.83 -4.00
CA PHE A 593 25.96 -26.79 -4.55
C PHE A 593 26.77 -28.03 -4.15
N GLU A 594 26.58 -28.56 -2.94
CA GLU A 594 27.22 -29.83 -2.54
C GLU A 594 26.82 -31.00 -3.45
N LYS A 595 25.54 -31.08 -3.83
CA LYS A 595 25.03 -32.05 -4.80
C LYS A 595 25.63 -31.87 -6.19
N ALA A 596 26.00 -30.64 -6.55
CA ALA A 596 26.68 -30.32 -7.80
C ALA A 596 28.21 -30.55 -7.75
N GLY A 597 28.73 -31.01 -6.60
CA GLY A 597 30.13 -31.36 -6.40
C GLY A 597 30.96 -30.31 -5.67
N TYR A 598 30.38 -29.18 -5.26
CA TYR A 598 31.08 -28.10 -4.57
C TYR A 598 30.84 -28.19 -3.06
N LYS A 599 31.83 -28.69 -2.33
CA LYS A 599 31.78 -28.87 -0.87
C LYS A 599 32.63 -27.84 -0.15
N ASN A 600 32.33 -27.57 1.12
CA ASN A 600 33.11 -26.68 1.99
C ASN A 600 33.26 -25.24 1.43
N ILE A 601 32.16 -24.66 0.92
CA ILE A 601 32.16 -23.31 0.33
C ILE A 601 32.34 -22.28 1.45
N LYS A 602 33.24 -21.31 1.30
CA LYS A 602 33.42 -20.25 2.31
C LYS A 602 32.19 -19.33 2.36
N THR A 603 31.95 -18.68 3.50
CA THR A 603 30.80 -17.77 3.67
C THR A 603 30.85 -16.59 2.68
N GLU A 604 32.03 -16.01 2.48
CA GLU A 604 32.29 -14.95 1.49
C GLU A 604 31.85 -15.37 0.06
N ASP A 605 32.20 -16.58 -0.35
CA ASP A 605 31.83 -17.13 -1.66
C ASP A 605 30.31 -17.34 -1.76
N LEU A 606 29.65 -17.78 -0.68
CA LEU A 606 28.19 -17.91 -0.64
C LEU A 606 27.48 -16.56 -0.82
N PHE A 607 28.04 -15.49 -0.25
CA PHE A 607 27.51 -14.14 -0.41
C PHE A 607 27.62 -13.66 -1.87
N ALA A 608 28.77 -13.90 -2.50
CA ALA A 608 28.99 -13.58 -3.91
C ALA A 608 28.06 -14.37 -4.83
N LEU A 609 27.91 -15.68 -4.61
CA LEU A 609 26.99 -16.52 -5.37
C LEU A 609 25.56 -16.04 -5.25
N LYS A 610 25.10 -15.77 -4.03
CA LYS A 610 23.70 -15.40 -3.78
C LYS A 610 23.37 -14.00 -4.28
N SER A 611 24.27 -13.02 -4.08
CA SER A 611 24.09 -11.64 -4.55
C SER A 611 23.95 -11.56 -6.08
N LEU A 612 24.62 -12.44 -6.82
CA LEU A 612 24.51 -12.54 -8.28
C LEU A 612 23.45 -13.54 -8.78
N ASN A 613 22.66 -14.12 -7.87
CA ASN A 613 21.68 -15.17 -8.15
C ASN A 613 22.28 -16.36 -8.94
N VAL A 614 23.49 -16.79 -8.56
CA VAL A 614 24.11 -18.00 -9.10
C VAL A 614 23.43 -19.24 -8.51
N THR A 615 23.12 -20.21 -9.35
CA THR A 615 22.51 -21.49 -8.97
C THR A 615 23.31 -22.65 -9.58
N PRO A 616 23.20 -23.88 -9.05
CA PRO A 616 23.85 -25.04 -9.63
C PRO A 616 23.47 -25.29 -11.10
N GLU A 617 22.24 -24.95 -11.52
CA GLU A 617 21.80 -25.09 -12.91
C GLU A 617 22.60 -24.19 -13.86
N LEU A 618 23.06 -23.03 -13.39
CA LEU A 618 23.93 -22.16 -14.18
C LEU A 618 25.29 -22.83 -14.43
N ILE A 619 25.83 -23.52 -13.43
CA ILE A 619 27.07 -24.29 -13.56
C ILE A 619 26.89 -25.42 -14.56
N VAL A 620 25.77 -26.14 -14.49
CA VAL A 620 25.43 -27.19 -15.48
C VAL A 620 25.38 -26.62 -16.90
N GLN A 621 24.78 -25.45 -17.09
CA GLN A 621 24.74 -24.81 -18.41
C GLN A 621 26.13 -24.43 -18.94
N TYR A 622 27.07 -24.04 -18.08
CA TYR A 622 28.45 -23.83 -18.51
C TYR A 622 29.16 -25.17 -18.82
N LYS A 623 28.90 -26.23 -18.05
CA LYS A 623 29.40 -27.59 -18.34
C LYS A 623 28.90 -28.10 -19.70
N ASP A 624 27.62 -27.91 -20.01
CA ASP A 624 27.03 -28.25 -21.31
C ASP A 624 27.66 -27.51 -22.49
N LEU A 625 28.30 -26.36 -22.24
CA LEU A 625 29.04 -25.58 -23.24
C LEU A 625 30.51 -26.02 -23.38
N GLY A 626 30.93 -27.04 -22.62
CA GLY A 626 32.26 -27.64 -22.68
C GLY A 626 33.21 -27.18 -21.57
N PHE A 627 32.75 -26.43 -20.57
CA PHE A 627 33.58 -26.00 -19.43
C PHE A 627 33.36 -26.95 -18.24
N ASN A 628 34.15 -28.03 -18.19
CA ASN A 628 33.92 -29.12 -17.22
C ASN A 628 34.61 -28.92 -15.86
N ASP A 629 35.69 -28.14 -15.83
CA ASP A 629 36.49 -27.82 -14.65
C ASP A 629 36.29 -26.33 -14.33
N LEU A 630 35.24 -26.04 -13.56
CA LEU A 630 34.85 -24.68 -13.18
C LEU A 630 34.93 -24.55 -11.68
N ASP A 631 35.66 -23.57 -11.19
CA ASP A 631 35.52 -23.15 -9.81
C ASP A 631 34.29 -22.20 -9.65
N LEU A 632 33.91 -21.90 -8.40
CA LEU A 632 32.77 -21.02 -8.14
C LEU A 632 33.07 -19.57 -8.50
N ASN A 633 34.33 -19.15 -8.42
CA ASN A 633 34.78 -17.79 -8.74
C ASN A 633 34.70 -17.50 -10.24
N ASP A 634 35.00 -18.48 -11.09
CA ASP A 634 34.86 -18.42 -12.54
C ASP A 634 33.39 -18.14 -12.92
N VAL A 635 32.47 -18.83 -12.25
CA VAL A 635 31.02 -18.70 -12.49
C VAL A 635 30.51 -17.35 -11.97
N VAL A 636 30.95 -16.93 -10.79
CA VAL A 636 30.65 -15.61 -10.21
C VAL A 636 31.17 -14.50 -11.13
N GLY A 637 32.43 -14.59 -11.57
CA GLY A 637 33.06 -13.64 -12.48
C GLY A 637 32.35 -13.57 -13.82
N ALA A 638 32.02 -14.71 -14.42
CA ALA A 638 31.26 -14.77 -15.67
C ALA A 638 29.87 -14.16 -15.52
N LYS A 639 29.19 -14.42 -14.40
CA LYS A 639 27.87 -13.83 -14.12
C LYS A 639 27.97 -12.31 -13.91
N ALA A 640 28.98 -11.84 -13.18
CA ALA A 640 29.21 -10.43 -12.85
C ALA A 640 29.42 -9.58 -14.12
N VAL A 641 30.21 -10.06 -15.08
CA VAL A 641 30.45 -9.33 -16.34
C VAL A 641 29.38 -9.60 -17.41
N GLY A 642 28.40 -10.47 -17.12
CA GLY A 642 27.35 -10.84 -18.07
C GLY A 642 27.82 -11.79 -19.19
N ALA A 643 28.89 -12.56 -18.98
CA ALA A 643 29.32 -13.65 -19.86
C ALA A 643 28.42 -14.89 -19.66
N THR A 644 27.13 -14.73 -19.92
CA THR A 644 26.09 -15.76 -19.72
C THR A 644 26.22 -16.92 -20.72
N PRO A 645 25.61 -18.10 -20.45
CA PRO A 645 25.55 -19.19 -21.42
C PRO A 645 24.96 -18.77 -22.78
N SER A 646 23.99 -17.85 -22.81
CA SER A 646 23.44 -17.31 -24.04
C SER A 646 24.46 -16.45 -24.82
N PHE A 647 25.24 -15.61 -24.13
CA PHE A 647 26.32 -14.85 -24.73
C PHE A 647 27.37 -15.79 -25.34
N ILE A 648 27.79 -16.81 -24.60
CA ILE A 648 28.77 -17.79 -25.10
C ILE A 648 28.23 -18.52 -26.32
N LYS A 649 26.98 -19.00 -26.31
CA LYS A 649 26.34 -19.62 -27.48
C LYS A 649 26.36 -18.70 -28.71
N SER A 650 26.03 -17.42 -28.52
CA SER A 650 26.09 -16.42 -29.59
C SER A 650 27.51 -16.23 -30.13
N MET A 651 28.53 -16.19 -29.26
CA MET A 651 29.92 -16.02 -29.67
C MET A 651 30.48 -17.25 -30.38
N LYS A 652 30.12 -18.45 -29.92
CA LYS A 652 30.42 -19.72 -30.62
C LYS A 652 29.80 -19.73 -32.02
N GLY A 653 28.54 -19.28 -32.15
CA GLY A 653 27.87 -19.14 -33.46
C GLY A 653 28.54 -18.14 -34.42
N LYS A 654 29.33 -17.20 -33.90
CA LYS A 654 30.13 -16.24 -34.66
C LYS A 654 31.57 -16.72 -34.94
N GLY A 655 31.89 -17.98 -34.62
CA GLY A 655 33.22 -18.55 -34.82
C GLY A 655 34.21 -18.34 -33.66
N HIS A 656 33.77 -17.72 -32.56
CA HIS A 656 34.59 -17.60 -31.36
C HIS A 656 34.29 -18.75 -30.40
N ASP A 657 34.95 -19.90 -30.60
CA ASP A 657 34.83 -21.12 -29.77
C ASP A 657 36.05 -21.31 -28.86
N PHE A 658 36.10 -20.55 -27.77
CA PHE A 658 37.17 -20.66 -26.77
C PHE A 658 36.90 -21.82 -25.81
N LYS A 659 37.97 -22.52 -25.41
CA LYS A 659 37.88 -23.63 -24.44
C LYS A 659 37.93 -23.18 -22.97
N SER A 660 38.30 -21.93 -22.70
CA SER A 660 38.38 -21.34 -21.36
C SER A 660 37.28 -20.31 -21.17
N LEU A 661 36.61 -20.36 -20.01
CA LEU A 661 35.54 -19.42 -19.66
C LEU A 661 36.10 -18.00 -19.52
N ASP A 662 37.30 -17.83 -18.96
CA ASP A 662 37.97 -16.53 -18.80
C ASP A 662 38.07 -15.74 -20.10
N LYS A 663 38.32 -16.41 -21.23
CA LYS A 663 38.39 -15.72 -22.52
C LYS A 663 37.05 -15.08 -22.89
N TYR A 664 35.92 -15.69 -22.52
CA TYR A 664 34.61 -15.09 -22.70
C TYR A 664 34.33 -13.99 -21.67
N ILE A 665 34.82 -14.13 -20.45
CA ILE A 665 34.75 -13.08 -19.41
C ILE A 665 35.51 -11.84 -19.88
N SER A 666 36.77 -11.98 -20.29
CA SER A 666 37.59 -10.88 -20.82
C SER A 666 36.98 -10.27 -22.08
N LEU A 667 36.51 -11.09 -23.01
CA LEU A 667 35.86 -10.59 -24.23
C LEU A 667 34.58 -9.80 -23.91
N LYS A 668 33.78 -10.28 -22.97
CA LYS A 668 32.56 -9.57 -22.54
C LYS A 668 32.87 -8.28 -21.81
N ALA A 669 33.90 -8.27 -20.96
CA ALA A 669 34.37 -7.09 -20.26
C ALA A 669 34.88 -6.02 -21.22
N VAL A 670 35.57 -6.40 -22.30
CA VAL A 670 36.03 -5.47 -23.35
C VAL A 670 34.87 -4.94 -24.20
N LEU A 671 33.85 -5.76 -24.48
CA LEU A 671 32.66 -5.36 -25.24
C LEU A 671 31.63 -4.57 -24.40
N GLY A 672 31.79 -4.54 -23.08
CA GLY A 672 30.90 -3.87 -22.13
C GLY A 672 31.38 -2.50 -21.64
N ASN A 673 32.57 -2.06 -22.08
CA ASN A 673 33.11 -0.72 -21.86
C ASN A 673 32.93 0.14 -23.11
#